data_AF-A0A195DFB6-F1
#
_entry.id   AF-A0A195DFB6-F1
#
_cell.length_a   1.000
_cell.length_b   1.000
_cell.length_c   1.000
_cell.angle_alpha   90.00
_cell.angle_beta   90.00
_cell.angle_gamma   90.00
#
_symmetry.space_group_name_H-M   'P 1'
#
loop_
_entity.id
_entity.type
_entity.pdbx_description
1 polymer ?
#
loop_
_entity_poly.entity_id
_entity_poly.type
_entity_poly.pdbx_seq_one_letter_code
_entity_poly.pdbx_strand_id
1 'polypeptide(L)'
;MEQLEVTGIILRLCLFNILMINWNSATAIAHKDQSQSLINLGGQGLYNVSDDVVILNATNFKTSVYESTRSWLVEFYNSWCGFCYRFAPTWKALASDVLSWNDIVVVSAIDCADDDNNPICREYEIMHYPMLKYFSINAHSPSLGIVIEKGDSVDSVRSNLINRLETEQQEGRGSTWPNIAPYRNVEITDIWKTASSNVKHFFLIFESTDSHLGAEVILDLHKISSLQIRRVTSDNELLCVMNKVTKFPTLIAFGRNESQRIISVRIPTRQGIRQAIKDYVIARGVNIDEMITTVSHNTMHVVEITHQTTIATIIKNHQVVEEQLQSSKNINDYLYQIDLENALRYSINHEISLMKSIDGEKMKALRKYLVVLATYFPLRRNNVYLEVIRDVVEKKNTMTGEEFSQLAKTTEEEMSPVYSGAPRQWIGCKGSTDSYRGYPCGLWIMFHMLTVNFALERNKDVTQTFSRNPTAVLRAMHGYIGTFFGCADCATHFLEMADKNKIFDVRSKDEAVLWLWQAHNRVNARLSGDDTEDPEHKKIQYPAAEHCPVCRHVNNSWNEEEVLRYLKVKYDYNSIKFDEISASDEVDMTNGNDSRMRLERLAKETKRATAFGWDLNIFDISICVVLYVTSAAILVLVCIKFAVKRTYKKKSHINLLSKV
;
A
#
# COMPACT_ATOMS: atom_id res chain seq x y z
N MET A 1 13.33 70.34 10.39
CA MET A 1 12.43 69.16 10.41
C MET A 1 12.53 68.32 9.13
N GLU A 2 13.61 68.47 8.34
CA GLU A 2 13.79 67.82 7.04
C GLU A 2 14.72 66.58 7.06
N GLN A 3 15.29 66.21 8.22
CA GLN A 3 16.14 65.01 8.32
C GLN A 3 15.39 63.72 8.72
N LEU A 4 14.08 63.79 8.99
CA LEU A 4 13.25 62.64 9.39
C LEU A 4 12.38 62.06 8.26
N GLU A 5 12.26 62.72 7.12
CA GLU A 5 11.52 62.19 5.97
C GLU A 5 12.39 61.37 5.01
N VAL A 6 13.71 61.63 4.96
CA VAL A 6 14.63 60.92 4.06
C VAL A 6 14.94 59.49 4.56
N THR A 7 14.96 59.28 5.89
CA THR A 7 15.19 57.94 6.48
C THR A 7 13.97 57.02 6.32
N GLY A 8 12.76 57.56 6.30
CA GLY A 8 11.53 56.78 6.07
C GLY A 8 11.37 56.27 4.64
N ILE A 9 11.85 57.03 3.65
CA ILE A 9 11.79 56.64 2.23
C ILE A 9 12.86 55.60 1.89
N ILE A 10 14.08 55.72 2.45
CA ILE A 10 15.14 54.72 2.27
C ILE A 10 14.76 53.38 2.92
N LEU A 11 14.13 53.39 4.10
CA LEU A 11 13.68 52.16 4.77
C LEU A 11 12.54 51.47 3.99
N ARG A 12 11.63 52.23 3.37
CA ARG A 12 10.55 51.68 2.52
C ARG A 12 11.07 51.12 1.19
N LEU A 13 12.08 51.74 0.58
CA LEU A 13 12.72 51.21 -0.63
C LEU A 13 13.57 49.97 -0.35
N CYS A 14 14.23 49.88 0.81
CA CYS A 14 14.92 48.67 1.25
C CYS A 14 13.94 47.52 1.55
N LEU A 15 12.79 47.80 2.17
CA LEU A 15 11.74 46.79 2.42
C LEU A 15 11.06 46.30 1.13
N PHE A 16 10.87 47.17 0.14
CA PHE A 16 10.34 46.77 -1.18
C PHE A 16 11.34 45.93 -1.98
N ASN A 17 12.65 46.21 -1.89
CA ASN A 17 13.67 45.37 -2.51
C ASN A 17 13.84 44.02 -1.80
N ILE A 18 13.68 43.93 -0.48
CA ILE A 18 13.71 42.66 0.25
C ILE A 18 12.47 41.80 -0.08
N LEU A 19 11.30 42.41 -0.31
CA LEU A 19 10.09 41.69 -0.75
C LEU A 19 10.14 41.26 -2.23
N MET A 20 10.80 42.01 -3.11
CA MET A 20 10.99 41.63 -4.53
C MET A 20 12.12 40.61 -4.73
N ILE A 21 13.15 40.61 -3.88
CA ILE A 21 14.21 39.58 -3.88
C ILE A 21 13.67 38.25 -3.33
N ASN A 22 12.68 38.27 -2.41
CA ASN A 22 11.99 37.06 -1.96
C ASN A 22 10.91 36.55 -2.95
N TRP A 23 10.42 37.36 -3.88
CA TRP A 23 9.49 36.88 -4.92
C TRP A 23 10.22 36.19 -6.08
N ASN A 24 11.44 36.65 -6.41
CA ASN A 24 12.31 35.96 -7.37
C ASN A 24 12.98 34.70 -6.78
N SER A 25 13.16 34.65 -5.46
CA SER A 25 13.65 33.44 -4.77
C SER A 25 12.53 32.40 -4.55
N ALA A 26 11.29 32.82 -4.31
CA ALA A 26 10.15 31.90 -4.19
C ALA A 26 9.73 31.25 -5.52
N THR A 27 9.93 31.95 -6.64
CA THR A 27 9.68 31.38 -7.99
C THR A 27 10.84 30.49 -8.48
N ALA A 28 12.07 30.74 -8.02
CA ALA A 28 13.23 29.87 -8.28
C ALA A 28 13.27 28.60 -7.40
N ILE A 29 12.67 28.64 -6.21
CA ILE A 29 12.50 27.44 -5.35
C ILE A 29 11.33 26.58 -5.83
N ALA A 30 10.25 27.17 -6.33
CA ALA A 30 9.12 26.43 -6.91
C ALA A 30 9.47 25.64 -8.19
N HIS A 31 10.46 26.11 -8.98
CA HIS A 31 10.94 25.37 -10.17
C HIS A 31 12.01 24.31 -9.86
N LYS A 32 12.66 24.36 -8.68
CA LYS A 32 13.67 23.37 -8.29
C LYS A 32 13.06 22.16 -7.60
N ASP A 33 11.96 22.37 -6.86
CA ASP A 33 11.22 21.32 -6.15
C ASP A 33 10.38 20.42 -7.07
N GLN A 34 10.04 20.90 -8.26
CA GLN A 34 9.30 20.11 -9.28
C GLN A 34 10.21 19.19 -10.11
N SER A 35 11.54 19.40 -10.08
CA SER A 35 12.52 18.53 -10.74
C SER A 35 13.09 17.45 -9.83
N GLN A 36 12.96 17.63 -8.51
CA GLN A 36 13.44 16.68 -7.50
C GLN A 36 12.36 15.67 -7.08
N SER A 37 11.09 15.92 -7.44
CA SER A 37 9.99 14.96 -7.32
C SER A 37 9.91 13.93 -8.46
N LEU A 38 10.71 14.09 -9.53
CA LEU A 38 10.77 13.16 -10.66
C LEU A 38 11.92 12.14 -10.57
N ILE A 39 12.79 12.22 -9.56
CA ILE A 39 13.96 11.34 -9.40
C ILE A 39 13.79 10.33 -8.23
N ASN A 40 12.68 10.40 -7.48
CA ASN A 40 12.32 9.40 -6.46
C ASN A 40 11.14 8.50 -6.86
N LEU A 41 10.83 8.41 -8.16
CA LEU A 41 9.85 7.48 -8.74
C LEU A 41 10.40 6.03 -8.86
N GLY A 42 11.13 5.59 -7.84
CA GLY A 42 11.83 4.32 -7.79
C GLY A 42 11.50 3.48 -6.56
N GLY A 43 10.25 3.52 -6.08
CA GLY A 43 9.73 2.37 -5.34
C GLY A 43 9.48 1.25 -6.35
N GLN A 44 10.39 0.28 -6.44
CA GLN A 44 10.31 -0.90 -7.31
C GLN A 44 9.16 -1.83 -6.89
N GLY A 45 7.92 -1.39 -7.12
CA GLY A 45 6.72 -2.19 -6.92
C GLY A 45 6.63 -3.37 -7.90
N LEU A 46 5.61 -4.22 -7.75
CA LEU A 46 5.40 -5.39 -8.63
C LEU A 46 4.94 -4.99 -10.05
N TYR A 47 4.57 -3.73 -10.25
CA TYR A 47 4.05 -3.15 -11.49
C TYR A 47 4.88 -1.96 -11.95
N ASN A 48 5.00 -1.79 -13.26
CA ASN A 48 5.72 -0.69 -13.89
C ASN A 48 4.91 -0.06 -15.04
N VAL A 49 5.43 1.02 -15.63
CA VAL A 49 4.74 1.80 -16.68
C VAL A 49 4.51 1.06 -18.00
N SER A 50 5.17 -0.09 -18.20
CA SER A 50 4.95 -0.94 -19.38
C SER A 50 3.85 -1.99 -19.17
N ASP A 51 3.37 -2.16 -17.94
CA ASP A 51 2.21 -2.97 -17.65
C ASP A 51 0.92 -2.17 -17.98
N ASP A 52 -0.14 -2.82 -18.47
CA ASP A 52 -1.46 -2.19 -18.71
C ASP A 52 -2.20 -1.80 -17.39
N VAL A 53 -1.46 -1.73 -16.28
CA VAL A 53 -1.95 -1.47 -14.92
C VAL A 53 -1.64 -0.02 -14.54
N VAL A 54 -2.66 0.75 -14.15
CA VAL A 54 -2.45 2.12 -13.65
C VAL A 54 -1.86 2.08 -12.23
N ILE A 55 -0.69 2.69 -12.05
CA ILE A 55 -0.01 2.77 -10.75
C ILE A 55 -0.57 3.93 -9.93
N LEU A 56 -1.18 3.60 -8.79
CA LEU A 56 -1.72 4.56 -7.84
C LEU A 56 -0.80 4.71 -6.63
N ASN A 57 -0.87 5.88 -5.99
CA ASN A 57 -0.16 6.22 -4.76
C ASN A 57 -0.97 7.24 -3.93
N ALA A 58 -0.44 7.62 -2.78
CA ALA A 58 -1.02 8.58 -1.85
C ALA A 58 -1.49 9.90 -2.47
N THR A 59 -0.81 10.35 -3.54
CA THR A 59 -1.06 11.66 -4.16
C THR A 59 -2.11 11.61 -5.27
N ASN A 60 -2.24 10.48 -5.97
CA ASN A 60 -3.10 10.38 -7.16
C ASN A 60 -4.35 9.50 -6.96
N PHE A 61 -4.43 8.70 -5.89
CA PHE A 61 -5.51 7.73 -5.70
C PHE A 61 -6.88 8.41 -5.69
N LYS A 62 -7.08 9.38 -4.79
CA LYS A 62 -8.40 10.01 -4.58
C LYS A 62 -8.88 10.77 -5.81
N THR A 63 -7.97 11.47 -6.48
CA THR A 63 -8.28 12.24 -7.70
C THR A 63 -8.54 11.36 -8.92
N SER A 64 -8.02 10.13 -8.92
CA SER A 64 -8.25 9.18 -10.01
C SER A 64 -9.55 8.40 -9.82
N VAL A 65 -9.79 7.92 -8.60
CA VAL A 65 -10.85 6.96 -8.28
C VAL A 65 -12.20 7.63 -8.05
N TYR A 66 -12.23 8.78 -7.35
CA TYR A 66 -13.49 9.47 -7.06
C TYR A 66 -13.91 10.41 -8.18
N GLU A 67 -15.22 10.60 -8.31
CA GLU A 67 -15.85 11.44 -9.34
C GLU A 67 -15.44 11.05 -10.77
N SER A 68 -14.91 9.84 -10.91
CA SER A 68 -14.50 9.26 -12.17
C SER A 68 -15.71 8.85 -12.98
N THR A 69 -15.69 9.17 -14.28
CA THR A 69 -16.69 8.71 -15.27
C THR A 69 -16.53 7.23 -15.62
N ARG A 70 -15.56 6.56 -15.01
CA ARG A 70 -15.25 5.14 -15.17
C ARG A 70 -15.19 4.48 -13.80
N SER A 71 -15.50 3.20 -13.75
CA SER A 71 -15.22 2.40 -12.57
C SER A 71 -13.72 2.11 -12.42
N TRP A 72 -13.29 1.80 -11.21
CA TRP A 72 -11.91 1.44 -10.91
C TRP A 72 -11.86 0.12 -10.16
N LEU A 73 -11.08 -0.81 -10.69
CA LEU A 73 -10.69 -2.03 -10.01
C LEU A 73 -9.25 -1.84 -9.51
N VAL A 74 -9.08 -1.76 -8.20
CA VAL A 74 -7.80 -1.49 -7.55
C VAL A 74 -7.32 -2.71 -6.78
N GLU A 75 -6.11 -3.17 -7.06
CA GLU A 75 -5.38 -4.07 -6.18
C GLU A 75 -4.56 -3.26 -5.17
N PHE A 76 -4.83 -3.48 -3.89
CA PHE A 76 -3.93 -3.06 -2.81
C PHE A 76 -3.01 -4.24 -2.49
N TYR A 77 -1.71 -4.08 -2.76
CA TYR A 77 -0.71 -5.14 -2.59
C TYR A 77 0.41 -4.70 -1.66
N ASN A 78 1.30 -5.62 -1.32
CA ASN A 78 2.54 -5.32 -0.61
C ASN A 78 3.69 -6.00 -1.37
N SER A 79 4.68 -5.23 -1.82
CA SER A 79 5.80 -5.74 -2.64
C SER A 79 6.64 -6.82 -1.95
N TRP A 80 6.61 -6.92 -0.62
CA TRP A 80 7.28 -8.00 0.14
C TRP A 80 6.43 -9.26 0.32
N CYS A 81 5.15 -9.20 -0.03
CA CYS A 81 4.22 -10.31 0.14
C CYS A 81 4.42 -11.34 -0.99
N GLY A 82 4.85 -12.55 -0.64
CA GLY A 82 5.03 -13.64 -1.62
C GLY A 82 3.74 -14.00 -2.37
N PHE A 83 2.56 -13.82 -1.77
CA PHE A 83 1.30 -14.02 -2.49
C PHE A 83 0.99 -12.90 -3.47
N CYS A 84 1.28 -11.65 -3.14
CA CYS A 84 1.20 -10.54 -4.10
C CYS A 84 2.14 -10.79 -5.27
N TYR A 85 3.37 -11.25 -5.00
CA TYR A 85 4.34 -11.61 -6.03
C TYR A 85 3.78 -12.67 -7.00
N ARG A 86 3.20 -13.77 -6.47
CA ARG A 86 2.56 -14.81 -7.32
C ARG A 86 1.30 -14.33 -8.04
N PHE A 87 0.56 -13.39 -7.46
CA PHE A 87 -0.66 -12.87 -8.04
C PHE A 87 -0.41 -11.80 -9.12
N ALA A 88 0.73 -11.11 -9.07
CA ALA A 88 1.05 -10.03 -10.00
C ALA A 88 1.01 -10.44 -11.48
N PRO A 89 1.53 -11.61 -11.92
CA PRO A 89 1.36 -12.08 -13.29
C PRO A 89 -0.12 -12.21 -13.71
N THR A 90 -0.98 -12.72 -12.81
CA THR A 90 -2.43 -12.83 -13.05
C THR A 90 -3.07 -11.45 -13.19
N TRP A 91 -2.68 -10.49 -12.35
CA TRP A 91 -3.19 -9.11 -12.42
C TRP A 91 -2.78 -8.40 -13.72
N LYS A 92 -1.51 -8.54 -14.13
CA LYS A 92 -1.01 -8.01 -15.42
C LYS A 92 -1.77 -8.62 -16.59
N ALA A 93 -1.93 -9.94 -16.60
CA ALA A 93 -2.66 -10.64 -17.64
C ALA A 93 -4.14 -10.21 -17.69
N LEU A 94 -4.79 -10.00 -16.54
CA LEU A 94 -6.15 -9.45 -16.47
C LEU A 94 -6.21 -8.06 -17.09
N ALA A 95 -5.29 -7.15 -16.72
CA ALA A 95 -5.27 -5.78 -17.23
C ALA A 95 -5.18 -5.76 -18.77
N SER A 96 -4.31 -6.58 -19.36
CA SER A 96 -4.22 -6.74 -20.81
C SER A 96 -5.46 -7.40 -21.43
N ASP A 97 -6.03 -8.41 -20.76
CA ASP A 97 -7.20 -9.17 -21.24
C ASP A 97 -8.50 -8.32 -21.28
N VAL A 98 -8.62 -7.32 -20.40
CA VAL A 98 -9.75 -6.39 -20.32
C VAL A 98 -9.42 -4.99 -20.82
N LEU A 99 -8.28 -4.80 -21.50
CA LEU A 99 -7.82 -3.48 -21.97
C LEU A 99 -8.85 -2.76 -22.86
N SER A 100 -9.64 -3.52 -23.63
CA SER A 100 -10.73 -2.94 -24.43
C SER A 100 -11.82 -2.26 -23.60
N TRP A 101 -11.93 -2.57 -22.30
CA TRP A 101 -12.95 -2.07 -21.37
C TRP A 101 -12.50 -0.80 -20.63
N ASN A 102 -11.37 -0.19 -21.01
CA ASN A 102 -10.73 0.90 -20.27
C ASN A 102 -11.56 2.20 -20.10
N ASP A 103 -12.64 2.37 -20.88
CA ASP A 103 -13.63 3.46 -20.77
C ASP A 103 -14.83 3.08 -19.88
N ILE A 104 -14.89 1.82 -19.44
CA ILE A 104 -15.88 1.25 -18.53
C ILE A 104 -15.24 1.06 -17.15
N VAL A 105 -14.12 0.36 -17.10
CA VAL A 105 -13.38 0.03 -15.88
C VAL A 105 -11.87 0.12 -16.09
N VAL A 106 -11.18 0.72 -15.12
CA VAL A 106 -9.72 0.83 -15.09
C VAL A 106 -9.14 -0.20 -14.14
N VAL A 107 -8.16 -0.98 -14.59
CA VAL A 107 -7.38 -1.88 -13.73
C VAL A 107 -6.16 -1.12 -13.19
N SER A 108 -5.97 -1.17 -11.88
CA SER A 108 -4.97 -0.35 -11.18
C SER A 108 -4.40 -1.06 -9.96
N ALA A 109 -3.26 -0.59 -9.46
CA ALA A 109 -2.60 -1.16 -8.28
C ALA A 109 -1.94 -0.08 -7.42
N ILE A 110 -1.90 -0.30 -6.10
CA ILE A 110 -1.21 0.55 -5.12
C ILE A 110 -0.36 -0.32 -4.19
N ASP A 111 0.92 0.04 -4.06
CA ASP A 111 1.85 -0.66 -3.16
C ASP A 111 1.71 -0.12 -1.74
N CYS A 112 1.01 -0.87 -0.90
CA CYS A 112 0.90 -0.58 0.51
C CYS A 112 2.17 -0.94 1.28
N ALA A 113 3.20 -1.54 0.69
CA ALA A 113 4.51 -1.64 1.35
C ALA A 113 5.19 -0.27 1.47
N ASP A 114 4.79 0.71 0.66
CA ASP A 114 5.31 2.06 0.73
C ASP A 114 4.71 2.86 1.90
N ASP A 115 5.56 3.48 2.72
CA ASP A 115 5.12 4.12 3.97
C ASP A 115 4.32 5.39 3.67
N ASP A 116 4.59 6.03 2.52
CA ASP A 116 3.81 7.14 1.99
C ASP A 116 2.37 6.72 1.66
N ASN A 117 2.16 5.45 1.27
CA ASN A 117 0.84 4.90 0.95
C ASN A 117 0.09 4.38 2.19
N ASN A 118 0.74 4.20 3.34
CA ASN A 118 0.11 3.70 4.57
C ASN A 118 -1.14 4.46 5.00
N PRO A 119 -1.20 5.81 4.96
CA PRO A 119 -2.41 6.54 5.31
C PRO A 119 -3.60 6.13 4.43
N ILE A 120 -3.38 5.94 3.13
CA ILE A 120 -4.42 5.43 2.22
C ILE A 120 -4.76 3.99 2.58
N CYS A 121 -3.78 3.10 2.71
CA CYS A 121 -4.05 1.69 3.00
C CYS A 121 -4.81 1.50 4.33
N ARG A 122 -4.55 2.34 5.34
CA ARG A 122 -5.34 2.39 6.58
C ARG A 122 -6.74 3.00 6.37
N GLU A 123 -6.85 4.13 5.69
CA GLU A 123 -8.13 4.81 5.42
C GLU A 123 -9.11 3.89 4.70
N TYR A 124 -8.61 3.11 3.74
CA TYR A 124 -9.39 2.15 2.96
C TYR A 124 -9.41 0.75 3.59
N GLU A 125 -9.07 0.60 4.87
CA GLU A 125 -9.24 -0.65 5.62
C GLU A 125 -8.60 -1.87 4.94
N ILE A 126 -7.39 -1.69 4.42
CA ILE A 126 -6.63 -2.77 3.80
C ILE A 126 -5.99 -3.61 4.89
N MET A 127 -6.70 -4.68 5.28
CA MET A 127 -6.32 -5.52 6.41
C MET A 127 -5.39 -6.68 6.03
N HIS A 128 -5.24 -6.98 4.74
CA HIS A 128 -4.39 -8.04 4.22
C HIS A 128 -4.06 -7.81 2.75
N TYR A 129 -3.03 -8.51 2.25
CA TYR A 129 -2.57 -8.39 0.88
C TYR A 129 -2.54 -9.73 0.12
N PRO A 130 -2.88 -9.76 -1.18
CA PRO A 130 -3.54 -8.66 -1.90
C PRO A 130 -5.00 -8.51 -1.48
N MET A 131 -5.56 -7.30 -1.59
CA MET A 131 -6.98 -7.02 -1.43
C MET A 131 -7.48 -6.25 -2.66
N LEU A 132 -8.53 -6.77 -3.30
CA LEU A 132 -9.13 -6.10 -4.44
C LEU A 132 -10.33 -5.26 -3.99
N LYS A 133 -10.36 -4.01 -4.44
CA LYS A 133 -11.51 -3.12 -4.23
C LYS A 133 -11.98 -2.52 -5.54
N TYR A 134 -13.29 -2.51 -5.68
CA TYR A 134 -13.98 -1.93 -6.81
C TYR A 134 -14.68 -0.63 -6.41
N PHE A 135 -14.45 0.42 -7.18
CA PHE A 135 -15.07 1.71 -7.04
C PHE A 135 -15.97 1.94 -8.25
N SER A 136 -17.27 2.06 -7.99
CA SER A 136 -18.28 2.32 -9.01
C SER A 136 -18.06 3.63 -9.75
N ILE A 137 -18.69 3.76 -10.92
CA ILE A 137 -18.76 5.02 -11.66
C ILE A 137 -19.31 6.13 -10.75
N ASN A 138 -18.70 7.30 -10.81
CA ASN A 138 -19.00 8.45 -9.96
C ASN A 138 -19.00 8.12 -8.46
N ALA A 139 -18.11 7.23 -8.01
CA ALA A 139 -17.91 7.02 -6.58
C ALA A 139 -17.53 8.35 -5.91
N HIS A 140 -18.12 8.62 -4.75
CA HIS A 140 -17.81 9.80 -3.94
C HIS A 140 -17.18 9.37 -2.61
N SER A 141 -16.30 10.22 -2.06
CA SER A 141 -15.85 10.08 -0.67
C SER A 141 -17.05 10.20 0.28
N PRO A 142 -17.16 9.39 1.36
CA PRO A 142 -16.14 8.48 1.92
C PRO A 142 -16.32 7.00 1.48
N SER A 143 -16.70 6.72 0.23
CA SER A 143 -16.84 5.34 -0.24
C SER A 143 -15.51 4.58 -0.18
N LEU A 144 -15.42 3.57 0.69
CA LEU A 144 -14.21 2.77 0.87
C LEU A 144 -13.99 1.72 -0.24
N GLY A 145 -14.82 1.71 -1.27
CA GLY A 145 -14.84 0.67 -2.31
C GLY A 145 -15.49 -0.63 -1.84
N ILE A 146 -15.83 -1.47 -2.81
CA ILE A 146 -16.50 -2.77 -2.62
C ILE A 146 -15.44 -3.86 -2.76
N VAL A 147 -15.32 -4.74 -1.77
CA VAL A 147 -14.35 -5.85 -1.84
C VAL A 147 -14.75 -6.82 -2.95
N ILE A 148 -13.77 -7.21 -3.77
CA ILE A 148 -13.92 -8.22 -4.82
C ILE A 148 -13.02 -9.41 -4.48
N GLU A 149 -13.52 -10.63 -4.71
CA GLU A 149 -12.71 -11.82 -4.55
C GLU A 149 -11.60 -11.86 -5.60
N LYS A 150 -10.36 -12.08 -5.15
CA LYS A 150 -9.17 -12.08 -6.02
C LYS A 150 -9.11 -13.22 -7.03
N GLY A 151 -9.88 -14.30 -6.82
CA GLY A 151 -9.81 -15.51 -7.65
C GLY A 151 -8.46 -16.23 -7.59
N ASP A 152 -8.34 -17.27 -8.41
CA ASP A 152 -7.12 -18.07 -8.62
C ASP A 152 -6.58 -18.00 -10.05
N SER A 153 -7.30 -17.33 -10.95
CA SER A 153 -7.05 -17.30 -12.39
C SER A 153 -7.61 -16.01 -13.01
N VAL A 154 -7.10 -15.63 -14.18
CA VAL A 154 -7.58 -14.45 -14.93
C VAL A 154 -9.09 -14.53 -15.18
N ASP A 155 -9.58 -15.71 -15.58
CA ASP A 155 -11.00 -15.95 -15.85
C ASP A 155 -11.85 -15.75 -14.58
N SER A 156 -11.41 -16.25 -13.42
CA SER A 156 -12.11 -16.05 -12.14
C SER A 156 -12.21 -14.56 -11.78
N VAL A 157 -11.11 -13.81 -11.91
CA VAL A 157 -11.14 -12.36 -11.60
C VAL A 157 -12.03 -11.61 -12.59
N ARG A 158 -11.98 -11.98 -13.88
CA ARG A 158 -12.83 -11.40 -14.91
C ARG A 158 -14.31 -11.66 -14.65
N SER A 159 -14.70 -12.88 -14.28
CA SER A 159 -16.08 -13.21 -13.91
C SER A 159 -16.53 -12.41 -12.68
N ASN A 160 -15.68 -12.27 -11.66
CA ASN A 160 -15.99 -11.47 -10.47
C ASN A 160 -16.20 -9.98 -10.82
N LEU A 161 -15.37 -9.43 -11.71
CA LEU A 161 -15.53 -8.09 -12.24
C LEU A 161 -16.85 -7.93 -13.01
N ILE A 162 -17.18 -8.88 -13.91
CA ILE A 162 -18.44 -8.87 -14.66
C ILE A 162 -19.64 -8.91 -13.72
N ASN A 163 -19.64 -9.79 -12.72
CA ASN A 163 -20.70 -9.87 -11.72
C ASN A 163 -20.93 -8.52 -11.02
N ARG A 164 -19.83 -7.80 -10.69
CA ARG A 164 -19.91 -6.47 -10.07
C ARG A 164 -20.45 -5.42 -11.05
N LEU A 165 -20.03 -5.43 -12.31
CA LEU A 165 -20.56 -4.54 -13.35
C LEU A 165 -22.05 -4.79 -13.60
N GLU A 166 -22.49 -6.05 -13.64
CA GLU A 166 -23.90 -6.41 -13.78
C GLU A 166 -24.74 -5.92 -12.59
N THR A 167 -24.23 -6.11 -11.37
CA THR A 167 -24.88 -5.61 -10.14
C THR A 167 -25.00 -4.08 -10.18
N GLU A 168 -23.96 -3.39 -10.65
CA GLU A 168 -23.99 -1.93 -10.80
C GLU A 168 -25.04 -1.45 -11.81
N GLN A 169 -25.25 -2.17 -12.91
CA GLN A 169 -26.34 -1.88 -13.84
C GLN A 169 -27.72 -2.08 -13.21
N GLN A 170 -27.88 -3.11 -12.35
CA GLN A 170 -29.14 -3.35 -11.64
C GLN A 170 -29.45 -2.25 -10.63
N GLU A 171 -28.43 -1.60 -10.07
CA GLU A 171 -28.55 -0.43 -9.20
C GLU A 171 -28.83 0.87 -9.98
N GLY A 172 -28.97 0.81 -11.30
CA GLY A 172 -29.27 1.96 -12.16
C GLY A 172 -28.05 2.83 -12.52
N ARG A 173 -26.83 2.32 -12.26
CA ARG A 173 -25.58 2.98 -12.63
C ARG A 173 -25.04 2.46 -13.96
N GLY A 174 -24.10 3.20 -14.57
CA GLY A 174 -23.46 2.80 -15.81
C GLY A 174 -24.41 2.79 -17.02
N SER A 175 -25.35 3.73 -17.10
CA SER A 175 -26.22 3.87 -18.29
C SER A 175 -25.46 4.22 -19.57
N THR A 176 -24.20 4.66 -19.44
CA THR A 176 -23.30 5.04 -20.54
C THR A 176 -22.57 3.85 -21.18
N TRP A 177 -22.46 2.71 -20.50
CA TRP A 177 -21.78 1.52 -21.00
C TRP A 177 -22.79 0.49 -21.56
N PRO A 178 -22.39 -0.49 -22.39
CA PRO A 178 -23.36 -1.43 -22.98
C PRO A 178 -24.10 -2.23 -21.91
N ASN A 179 -25.39 -2.51 -22.16
CA ASN A 179 -26.17 -3.38 -21.27
C ASN A 179 -25.62 -4.80 -21.35
N ILE A 180 -25.05 -5.30 -20.25
CA ILE A 180 -24.50 -6.65 -20.13
C ILE A 180 -25.45 -7.60 -19.41
N ALA A 181 -26.49 -7.11 -18.73
CA ALA A 181 -27.46 -7.96 -18.05
C ALA A 181 -28.23 -8.87 -19.03
N PRO A 182 -28.64 -10.09 -18.63
CA PRO A 182 -29.44 -10.98 -19.48
C PRO A 182 -30.71 -10.35 -20.04
N TYR A 183 -31.03 -10.66 -21.30
CA TYR A 183 -32.24 -10.19 -21.96
C TYR A 183 -33.47 -10.95 -21.44
N ARG A 184 -34.33 -10.24 -20.70
CA ARG A 184 -35.49 -10.82 -20.00
C ARG A 184 -36.83 -10.73 -20.74
N ASN A 185 -36.89 -10.07 -21.89
CA ASN A 185 -38.15 -10.01 -22.64
C ASN A 185 -38.47 -11.36 -23.27
N VAL A 186 -39.76 -11.54 -23.57
CA VAL A 186 -40.33 -12.76 -24.16
C VAL A 186 -40.27 -12.78 -25.68
N GLU A 187 -40.05 -11.62 -26.32
CA GLU A 187 -40.03 -11.49 -27.79
C GLU A 187 -38.84 -10.64 -28.26
N ILE A 188 -38.46 -10.85 -29.52
CA ILE A 188 -37.35 -10.16 -30.21
C ILE A 188 -37.88 -9.01 -31.09
N THR A 189 -39.20 -8.84 -31.22
CA THR A 189 -39.85 -7.84 -32.08
C THR A 189 -39.40 -6.39 -31.78
N ASP A 190 -38.92 -6.13 -30.57
CA ASP A 190 -38.48 -4.81 -30.12
C ASP A 190 -36.97 -4.58 -30.13
N ILE A 191 -36.15 -5.54 -30.61
CA ILE A 191 -34.68 -5.36 -30.62
C ILE A 191 -34.24 -4.12 -31.40
N TRP A 192 -34.95 -3.77 -32.48
CA TRP A 192 -34.64 -2.60 -33.28
C TRP A 192 -35.27 -1.31 -32.77
N LYS A 193 -36.30 -1.38 -31.91
CA LYS A 193 -36.89 -0.19 -31.27
C LYS A 193 -35.94 0.42 -30.24
N THR A 194 -35.15 -0.44 -29.60
CA THR A 194 -34.15 -0.04 -28.60
C THR A 194 -32.76 0.21 -29.19
N ALA A 195 -32.53 -0.17 -30.44
CA ALA A 195 -31.27 0.01 -31.14
C ALA A 195 -31.17 1.38 -31.81
N SER A 196 -30.06 2.09 -31.55
CA SER A 196 -29.79 3.38 -32.17
C SER A 196 -29.67 3.27 -33.71
N SER A 197 -29.92 4.37 -34.42
CA SER A 197 -29.95 4.42 -35.89
C SER A 197 -28.63 3.99 -36.56
N ASN A 198 -27.50 4.17 -35.88
CA ASN A 198 -26.17 3.74 -36.33
C ASN A 198 -25.95 2.22 -36.24
N VAL A 199 -26.73 1.49 -35.44
CA VAL A 199 -26.62 0.03 -35.32
C VAL A 199 -27.14 -0.61 -36.60
N LYS A 200 -26.27 -1.33 -37.32
CA LYS A 200 -26.59 -2.05 -38.57
C LYS A 200 -26.78 -3.55 -38.34
N HIS A 201 -26.08 -4.10 -37.35
CA HIS A 201 -26.07 -5.52 -37.03
C HIS A 201 -26.39 -5.73 -35.54
N PHE A 202 -27.33 -6.63 -35.27
CA PHE A 202 -27.71 -6.99 -33.91
C PHE A 202 -27.38 -8.47 -33.69
N PHE A 203 -26.79 -8.81 -32.55
CA PHE A 203 -26.44 -10.19 -32.20
C PHE A 203 -27.09 -10.60 -30.88
N LEU A 204 -27.58 -11.84 -30.85
CA LEU A 204 -27.97 -12.54 -29.63
C LEU A 204 -27.00 -13.68 -29.38
N ILE A 205 -26.39 -13.68 -28.19
CA ILE A 205 -25.58 -14.78 -27.69
C ILE A 205 -26.44 -15.54 -26.69
N PHE A 206 -26.86 -16.75 -27.07
CA PHE A 206 -27.52 -17.68 -26.16
C PHE A 206 -26.45 -18.45 -25.39
N GLU A 207 -26.57 -18.53 -24.08
CA GLU A 207 -25.61 -19.22 -23.22
C GLU A 207 -26.27 -19.82 -21.97
N SER A 208 -25.54 -20.65 -21.24
CA SER A 208 -25.98 -21.20 -19.95
C SER A 208 -26.11 -20.10 -18.88
N THR A 209 -26.97 -20.29 -17.89
CA THR A 209 -27.20 -19.32 -16.79
C THR A 209 -25.97 -18.99 -15.95
N ASP A 210 -25.01 -19.91 -15.88
CA ASP A 210 -23.74 -19.80 -15.14
C ASP A 210 -22.57 -19.25 -15.99
N SER A 211 -22.79 -19.06 -17.30
CA SER A 211 -21.78 -18.51 -18.21
C SER A 211 -21.70 -16.99 -18.10
N HIS A 212 -20.53 -16.39 -18.34
CA HIS A 212 -20.33 -14.94 -18.55
C HIS A 212 -19.95 -14.59 -19.99
N LEU A 213 -19.86 -15.58 -20.87
CA LEU A 213 -19.38 -15.47 -22.24
C LEU A 213 -20.06 -14.36 -23.05
N GLY A 214 -21.38 -14.22 -22.93
CA GLY A 214 -22.12 -13.15 -23.59
C GLY A 214 -21.73 -11.76 -23.08
N ALA A 215 -21.58 -11.59 -21.77
CA ALA A 215 -21.16 -10.33 -21.16
C ALA A 215 -19.72 -9.95 -21.57
N GLU A 216 -18.81 -10.92 -21.58
CA GLU A 216 -17.43 -10.74 -22.04
C GLU A 216 -17.38 -10.20 -23.47
N VAL A 217 -18.11 -10.84 -24.39
CA VAL A 217 -18.13 -10.45 -25.81
C VAL A 217 -18.80 -9.08 -26.01
N ILE A 218 -19.84 -8.77 -25.24
CA ILE A 218 -20.48 -7.44 -25.24
C ILE A 218 -19.45 -6.37 -24.86
N LEU A 219 -18.72 -6.57 -23.76
CA LEU A 219 -17.71 -5.65 -23.28
C LEU A 219 -16.51 -5.56 -24.24
N ASP A 220 -16.16 -6.62 -24.95
CA ASP A 220 -15.04 -6.60 -25.89
C ASP A 220 -15.28 -5.82 -27.18
N LEU A 221 -16.52 -5.77 -27.63
CA LEU A 221 -16.89 -5.24 -28.94
C LEU A 221 -17.72 -3.95 -28.84
N HIS A 222 -17.92 -3.42 -27.62
CA HIS A 222 -18.80 -2.28 -27.37
C HIS A 222 -18.41 -0.99 -28.11
N LYS A 223 -17.12 -0.82 -28.43
CA LYS A 223 -16.62 0.35 -29.17
C LYS A 223 -17.09 0.37 -30.63
N ILE A 224 -17.47 -0.78 -31.18
CA ILE A 224 -17.93 -0.87 -32.57
C ILE A 224 -19.40 -0.41 -32.61
N SER A 225 -19.61 0.88 -32.87
CA SER A 225 -20.93 1.52 -32.81
C SER A 225 -21.95 1.01 -33.83
N SER A 226 -21.52 0.27 -34.85
CA SER A 226 -22.42 -0.34 -35.84
C SER A 226 -23.03 -1.68 -35.36
N LEU A 227 -22.59 -2.20 -34.21
CA LEU A 227 -23.09 -3.43 -33.61
C LEU A 227 -23.93 -3.13 -32.37
N GLN A 228 -24.86 -4.03 -32.09
CA GLN A 228 -25.42 -4.18 -30.75
C GLN A 228 -25.47 -5.67 -30.41
N ILE A 229 -25.02 -6.02 -29.21
CA ILE A 229 -24.96 -7.41 -28.75
C ILE A 229 -25.77 -7.49 -27.45
N ARG A 230 -26.60 -8.53 -27.34
CA ARG A 230 -27.29 -8.87 -26.09
C ARG A 230 -27.10 -10.35 -25.80
N ARG A 231 -27.06 -10.69 -24.51
CA ARG A 231 -26.96 -12.06 -24.04
C ARG A 231 -28.35 -12.58 -23.63
N VAL A 232 -28.63 -13.85 -23.91
CA VAL A 232 -29.84 -14.56 -23.51
C VAL A 232 -29.40 -15.81 -22.76
N THR A 233 -29.84 -15.96 -21.52
CA THR A 233 -29.51 -17.12 -20.69
C THR A 233 -30.52 -18.25 -20.90
N SER A 234 -30.10 -19.48 -20.61
CA SER A 234 -30.89 -20.70 -20.86
C SER A 234 -32.20 -20.79 -20.06
N ASP A 235 -32.37 -19.98 -19.02
CA ASP A 235 -33.62 -19.83 -18.26
C ASP A 235 -34.72 -19.05 -19.01
N ASN A 236 -34.37 -18.30 -20.07
CA ASN A 236 -35.36 -17.74 -20.99
C ASN A 236 -35.81 -18.81 -22.01
N GLU A 237 -36.52 -19.82 -21.51
CA GLU A 237 -36.95 -21.00 -22.28
C GLU A 237 -37.76 -20.60 -23.53
N LEU A 238 -38.62 -19.59 -23.41
CA LEU A 238 -39.48 -19.13 -24.49
C LEU A 238 -38.65 -18.62 -25.68
N LEU A 239 -37.67 -17.75 -25.44
CA LEU A 239 -36.80 -17.27 -26.52
C LEU A 239 -35.92 -18.40 -27.09
N CYS A 240 -35.47 -19.35 -26.26
CA CYS A 240 -34.72 -20.50 -26.75
C CYS A 240 -35.57 -21.34 -27.73
N VAL A 241 -36.82 -21.64 -27.36
CA VAL A 241 -37.76 -22.42 -28.19
C VAL A 241 -38.12 -21.66 -29.47
N MET A 242 -38.47 -20.37 -29.38
CA MET A 242 -38.85 -19.55 -30.54
C MET A 242 -37.73 -19.44 -31.57
N ASN A 243 -36.46 -19.46 -31.13
CA ASN A 243 -35.29 -19.36 -32.01
C ASN A 243 -34.64 -20.73 -32.31
N LYS A 244 -35.27 -21.84 -31.90
CA LYS A 244 -34.79 -23.21 -32.11
C LYS A 244 -33.39 -23.45 -31.54
N VAL A 245 -33.06 -22.80 -30.42
CA VAL A 245 -31.79 -22.94 -29.72
C VAL A 245 -31.88 -24.12 -28.76
N THR A 246 -31.05 -25.14 -28.98
CA THR A 246 -30.96 -26.35 -28.14
C THR A 246 -29.56 -26.60 -27.60
N LYS A 247 -28.57 -25.79 -28.00
CA LYS A 247 -27.18 -25.91 -27.61
C LYS A 247 -26.66 -24.54 -27.17
N PHE A 248 -25.77 -24.55 -26.20
CA PHE A 248 -25.15 -23.35 -25.65
C PHE A 248 -23.62 -23.48 -25.75
N PRO A 249 -22.89 -22.43 -26.18
CA PRO A 249 -23.44 -21.17 -26.68
C PRO A 249 -23.96 -21.27 -28.13
N THR A 250 -24.95 -20.44 -28.48
CA THR A 250 -25.41 -20.24 -29.87
C THR A 250 -25.44 -18.76 -30.21
N LEU A 251 -24.85 -18.39 -31.35
CA LEU A 251 -24.80 -17.01 -31.85
C LEU A 251 -25.81 -16.82 -32.98
N ILE A 252 -26.70 -15.82 -32.85
CA ILE A 252 -27.67 -15.45 -33.89
C ILE A 252 -27.46 -13.99 -34.29
N ALA A 253 -27.39 -13.73 -35.59
CA ALA A 253 -27.27 -12.39 -36.16
C ALA A 253 -28.57 -11.93 -36.82
N PHE A 254 -28.88 -10.65 -36.66
CA PHE A 254 -30.01 -9.95 -37.26
C PHE A 254 -29.49 -8.71 -38.00
N GLY A 255 -29.89 -8.52 -39.26
CA GLY A 255 -29.67 -7.27 -39.99
C GLY A 255 -30.96 -6.45 -40.06
N ARG A 256 -30.88 -5.12 -40.15
CA ARG A 256 -32.09 -4.25 -40.20
C ARG A 256 -33.09 -4.66 -41.28
N ASN A 257 -32.58 -5.17 -42.41
CA ASN A 257 -33.37 -5.61 -43.56
C ASN A 257 -33.04 -7.06 -43.97
N GLU A 258 -32.42 -7.85 -43.08
CA GLU A 258 -32.05 -9.25 -43.34
C GLU A 258 -32.81 -10.18 -42.38
N SER A 259 -33.18 -11.36 -42.86
CA SER A 259 -33.68 -12.43 -41.98
C SER A 259 -32.60 -12.88 -40.99
N GLN A 260 -33.03 -13.36 -39.83
CA GLN A 260 -32.12 -13.91 -38.83
C GLN A 260 -31.25 -15.04 -39.38
N ARG A 261 -29.99 -15.12 -38.94
CA ARG A 261 -29.03 -16.16 -39.32
C ARG A 261 -28.31 -16.70 -38.10
N ILE A 262 -28.33 -18.02 -37.93
CA ILE A 262 -27.47 -18.70 -36.96
C ILE A 262 -26.04 -18.69 -37.51
N ILE A 263 -25.09 -18.20 -36.70
CA ILE A 263 -23.69 -18.11 -37.08
C ILE A 263 -22.95 -19.34 -36.55
N SER A 264 -22.26 -20.05 -37.44
CA SER A 264 -21.44 -21.19 -37.05
C SER A 264 -20.18 -20.69 -36.34
N VAL A 265 -20.09 -20.99 -35.05
CA VAL A 265 -18.90 -20.71 -34.24
C VAL A 265 -18.06 -21.98 -34.16
N ARG A 266 -16.88 -21.98 -34.79
CA ARG A 266 -16.00 -23.16 -34.85
C ARG A 266 -15.47 -23.59 -33.49
N ILE A 267 -15.19 -22.61 -32.62
CA ILE A 267 -14.65 -22.80 -31.27
C ILE A 267 -15.55 -21.99 -30.33
N PRO A 268 -16.37 -22.63 -29.47
CA PRO A 268 -17.34 -21.94 -28.62
C PRO A 268 -16.69 -21.24 -27.41
N THR A 269 -15.69 -20.40 -27.66
CA THR A 269 -14.95 -19.60 -26.68
C THR A 269 -15.17 -18.11 -26.91
N ARG A 270 -14.79 -17.26 -25.94
CA ARG A 270 -14.82 -15.80 -26.06
C ARG A 270 -14.15 -15.33 -27.35
N GLN A 271 -12.92 -15.79 -27.62
CA GLN A 271 -12.19 -15.47 -28.84
C GLN A 271 -12.91 -15.96 -30.11
N GLY A 272 -13.44 -17.18 -30.10
CA GLY A 272 -14.13 -17.75 -31.26
C GLY A 272 -15.42 -17.00 -31.61
N ILE A 273 -16.21 -16.61 -30.61
CA ILE A 273 -17.43 -15.80 -30.82
C ILE A 273 -17.06 -14.40 -31.30
N ARG A 274 -16.06 -13.75 -30.69
CA ARG A 274 -15.59 -12.43 -31.14
C ARG A 274 -15.17 -12.46 -32.60
N GLN A 275 -14.38 -13.47 -33.00
CA GLN A 275 -13.91 -13.59 -34.36
C GLN A 275 -15.08 -13.83 -35.33
N ALA A 276 -16.03 -14.70 -34.98
CA ALA A 276 -17.21 -14.95 -35.80
C ALA A 276 -18.05 -13.68 -36.03
N ILE A 277 -18.20 -12.82 -35.01
CA ILE A 277 -18.90 -11.54 -35.12
C ILE A 277 -18.11 -10.58 -36.04
N LYS A 278 -16.79 -10.47 -35.84
CA LYS A 278 -15.92 -9.62 -36.67
C LYS A 278 -15.97 -10.03 -38.14
N ASP A 279 -15.78 -11.33 -38.43
CA ASP A 279 -15.83 -11.86 -39.79
C ASP A 279 -17.18 -11.58 -40.45
N TYR A 280 -18.28 -11.74 -39.71
CA TYR A 280 -19.63 -11.50 -40.21
C TYR A 280 -19.85 -10.05 -40.67
N VAL A 281 -19.34 -9.07 -39.90
CA VAL A 281 -19.54 -7.65 -40.21
C VAL A 281 -18.50 -7.12 -41.21
N ILE A 282 -17.27 -7.63 -41.21
CA ILE A 282 -16.27 -7.32 -42.25
C ILE A 282 -16.79 -7.76 -43.63
N ALA A 283 -17.36 -8.97 -43.71
CA ALA A 283 -17.98 -9.47 -44.93
C ALA A 283 -19.14 -8.61 -45.44
N ARG A 284 -19.66 -7.69 -44.61
CA ARG A 284 -20.74 -6.74 -44.93
C ARG A 284 -20.27 -5.28 -45.02
N GLY A 285 -18.95 -5.07 -45.14
CA GLY A 285 -18.36 -3.76 -45.38
C GLY A 285 -18.26 -2.87 -44.15
N VAL A 286 -18.30 -3.43 -42.93
CA VAL A 286 -17.93 -2.69 -41.71
C VAL A 286 -16.41 -2.67 -41.58
N ASN A 287 -15.81 -1.49 -41.60
CA ASN A 287 -14.39 -1.31 -41.32
C ASN A 287 -14.16 -1.38 -39.79
N ILE A 288 -13.42 -2.39 -39.33
CA ILE A 288 -13.09 -2.60 -37.91
C ILE A 288 -11.68 -2.05 -37.57
N ASP A 289 -10.84 -1.81 -38.59
CA ASP A 289 -9.40 -1.55 -38.41
C ASP A 289 -9.08 -0.13 -37.89
N GLU A 290 -10.04 0.79 -37.85
CA GLU A 290 -9.87 2.14 -37.28
C GLU A 290 -9.88 2.19 -35.73
N MET A 291 -10.17 1.08 -35.04
CA MET A 291 -10.42 1.10 -33.59
C MET A 291 -9.37 0.40 -32.71
N ILE A 292 -8.42 -0.33 -33.30
CA ILE A 292 -7.32 -0.98 -32.55
C ILE A 292 -6.17 0.00 -32.30
N THR A 293 -6.01 1.01 -33.16
CA THR A 293 -4.89 1.98 -33.11
C THR A 293 -5.01 3.07 -32.04
N THR A 294 -6.19 3.30 -31.46
CA THR A 294 -6.40 4.35 -30.44
C THR A 294 -6.07 3.92 -29.02
N VAL A 295 -5.80 2.62 -28.77
CA VAL A 295 -5.32 2.14 -27.46
C VAL A 295 -3.81 2.38 -27.30
N SER A 296 -3.05 2.43 -28.40
CA SER A 296 -1.58 2.59 -28.33
C SER A 296 -1.09 4.05 -28.26
N HIS A 297 -1.97 5.07 -28.33
CA HIS A 297 -1.54 6.47 -28.47
C HIS A 297 -2.18 7.50 -27.54
N ASN A 298 -2.99 7.09 -26.55
CA ASN A 298 -3.49 8.00 -25.51
C ASN A 298 -2.92 7.72 -24.12
N THR A 299 -1.70 7.15 -24.06
CA THR A 299 -0.84 7.30 -22.89
C THR A 299 -0.31 8.73 -22.91
N MET A 300 -0.84 9.55 -22.01
CA MET A 300 -0.22 10.71 -21.36
C MET A 300 0.78 11.51 -22.21
N HIS A 301 0.42 12.74 -22.56
CA HIS A 301 1.31 13.76 -23.13
C HIS A 301 2.62 13.86 -22.31
N VAL A 302 3.65 13.12 -22.72
CA VAL A 302 5.01 13.31 -22.23
C VAL A 302 5.53 14.56 -22.94
N VAL A 303 5.79 15.61 -22.17
CA VAL A 303 6.58 16.73 -22.64
C VAL A 303 7.99 16.19 -22.86
N GLU A 304 8.37 15.97 -24.12
CA GLU A 304 9.77 15.76 -24.51
C GLU A 304 10.56 17.02 -24.13
N ILE A 305 11.25 16.99 -23.00
CA ILE A 305 12.36 17.90 -22.72
C ILE A 305 13.63 17.13 -23.07
N THR A 306 14.15 17.43 -24.26
CA THR A 306 15.51 17.06 -24.66
C THR A 306 16.53 17.66 -23.68
N HIS A 307 17.05 16.84 -22.77
CA HIS A 307 18.31 17.11 -22.08
C HIS A 307 19.25 15.91 -22.24
N GLN A 308 19.77 15.77 -23.46
CA GLN A 308 21.12 15.25 -23.63
C GLN A 308 22.06 16.18 -22.87
N THR A 309 23.11 15.62 -22.26
CA THR A 309 24.20 16.29 -21.52
C THR A 309 24.09 16.40 -19.99
N THR A 310 23.63 15.37 -19.28
CA THR A 310 24.04 15.20 -17.85
C THR A 310 24.10 13.76 -17.33
N ILE A 311 24.08 12.74 -18.19
CA ILE A 311 24.17 11.33 -17.77
C ILE A 311 25.64 10.84 -17.69
N ALA A 312 26.58 11.48 -18.37
CA ALA A 312 27.98 11.06 -18.38
C ALA A 312 28.74 11.36 -17.08
N THR A 313 28.25 12.29 -16.24
CA THR A 313 28.96 12.72 -15.02
C THR A 313 28.47 11.99 -13.76
N ILE A 314 27.25 11.43 -13.79
CA ILE A 314 26.69 10.66 -12.67
C ILE A 314 27.19 9.20 -12.68
N ILE A 315 27.50 8.66 -13.88
CA ILE A 315 28.07 7.32 -14.04
C ILE A 315 29.49 7.21 -13.43
N LYS A 316 30.24 8.31 -13.35
CA LYS A 316 31.62 8.29 -12.82
C LYS A 316 31.73 8.19 -11.30
N ASN A 317 30.70 8.59 -10.55
CA ASN A 317 30.73 8.53 -9.08
C ASN A 317 30.08 7.27 -8.51
N HIS A 318 29.43 6.45 -9.34
CA HIS A 318 28.86 5.15 -8.94
C HIS A 318 29.81 3.96 -9.19
N GLN A 319 30.85 4.14 -10.02
CA GLN A 319 31.81 3.08 -10.36
C GLN A 319 32.89 2.84 -9.30
N VAL A 320 33.13 3.77 -8.37
CA VAL A 320 34.18 3.61 -7.34
C VAL A 320 33.73 2.72 -6.17
N VAL A 321 32.41 2.51 -6.00
CA VAL A 321 31.85 1.68 -4.92
C VAL A 321 31.64 0.22 -5.37
N GLU A 322 31.40 -0.02 -6.67
CA GLU A 322 31.17 -1.36 -7.20
C GLU A 322 32.46 -2.20 -7.34
N GLU A 323 33.63 -1.59 -7.54
CA GLU A 323 34.89 -2.32 -7.67
C GLU A 323 35.48 -2.83 -6.33
N GLN A 324 35.00 -2.33 -5.17
CA GLN A 324 35.41 -2.84 -3.86
C GLN A 324 34.49 -3.94 -3.30
N LEU A 325 33.25 -4.06 -3.80
CA LEU A 325 32.28 -5.08 -3.35
C LEU A 325 32.42 -6.45 -4.05
N GLN A 326 33.18 -6.54 -5.14
CA GLN A 326 33.32 -7.78 -5.92
C GLN A 326 34.39 -8.75 -5.38
N SER A 327 35.00 -8.47 -4.22
CA SER A 327 36.07 -9.30 -3.64
C SER A 327 35.63 -10.33 -2.58
N SER A 328 34.33 -10.49 -2.28
CA SER A 328 33.86 -11.64 -1.49
C SER A 328 32.49 -12.16 -1.94
N LYS A 329 32.50 -13.15 -2.83
CA LYS A 329 31.35 -14.02 -3.17
C LYS A 329 30.91 -14.95 -2.03
N ASN A 330 31.15 -14.56 -0.78
CA ASN A 330 30.63 -15.19 0.43
C ASN A 330 29.90 -14.08 1.19
N ILE A 331 28.57 -13.98 1.05
CA ILE A 331 27.78 -13.29 2.06
C ILE A 331 27.89 -14.19 3.28
N ASN A 332 28.84 -13.88 4.15
CA ASN A 332 29.02 -14.58 5.40
C ASN A 332 27.68 -14.60 6.16
N ASP A 333 27.34 -15.75 6.74
CA ASP A 333 26.06 -16.06 7.41
C ASP A 333 25.90 -15.31 8.75
N TYR A 334 26.15 -14.00 8.74
CA TYR A 334 26.15 -13.10 9.88
C TYR A 334 24.76 -12.55 10.19
N LEU A 335 24.62 -12.08 11.42
CA LEU A 335 23.46 -11.36 11.92
C LEU A 335 23.77 -9.86 11.91
N TYR A 336 23.12 -9.06 11.07
CA TYR A 336 23.39 -7.62 10.99
C TYR A 336 22.40 -6.80 11.82
N GLN A 337 22.89 -5.80 12.56
CA GLN A 337 22.08 -4.89 13.37
C GLN A 337 21.03 -4.16 12.52
N ILE A 338 21.42 -3.73 11.32
CA ILE A 338 20.54 -2.95 10.43
C ILE A 338 19.34 -3.76 9.93
N ASP A 339 19.50 -5.07 9.69
CA ASP A 339 18.39 -5.94 9.30
C ASP A 339 17.41 -6.13 10.47
N LEU A 340 17.92 -6.32 11.69
CA LEU A 340 17.10 -6.42 12.90
C LEU A 340 16.31 -5.13 13.13
N GLU A 341 16.98 -3.98 13.08
CA GLU A 341 16.37 -2.67 13.31
C GLU A 341 15.35 -2.30 12.24
N ASN A 342 15.60 -2.62 10.96
CA ASN A 342 14.61 -2.41 9.91
C ASN A 342 13.40 -3.34 10.05
N ALA A 343 13.59 -4.59 10.48
CA ALA A 343 12.47 -5.48 10.80
C ALA A 343 11.62 -4.95 11.95
N LEU A 344 12.27 -4.47 13.02
CA LEU A 344 11.59 -3.81 14.14
C LEU A 344 10.82 -2.58 13.67
N ARG A 345 11.50 -1.68 12.95
CA ARG A 345 10.93 -0.43 12.46
C ARG A 345 9.71 -0.66 11.59
N TYR A 346 9.80 -1.59 10.64
CA TYR A 346 8.66 -1.94 9.79
C TYR A 346 7.53 -2.57 10.61
N SER A 347 7.83 -3.47 11.56
CA SER A 347 6.79 -4.06 12.41
C SER A 347 5.99 -3.01 13.22
N ILE A 348 6.66 -1.98 13.73
CA ILE A 348 6.06 -0.92 14.56
C ILE A 348 5.39 0.13 13.68
N ASN A 349 6.11 0.70 12.72
CA ASN A 349 5.66 1.86 11.97
C ASN A 349 4.69 1.50 10.83
N HIS A 350 4.70 0.24 10.37
CA HIS A 350 3.94 -0.23 9.23
C HIS A 350 2.84 -1.22 9.62
N GLU A 351 3.21 -2.46 9.97
CA GLU A 351 2.26 -3.57 10.17
C GLU A 351 1.23 -3.28 11.29
N ILE A 352 1.68 -2.78 12.45
CA ILE A 352 0.78 -2.43 13.55
C ILE A 352 -0.07 -1.19 13.21
N SER A 353 0.49 -0.23 12.47
CA SER A 353 -0.18 1.03 12.17
C SER A 353 -1.28 0.92 11.10
N LEU A 354 -1.29 -0.16 10.32
CA LEU A 354 -2.35 -0.43 9.34
C LEU A 354 -3.68 -0.81 9.98
N MET A 355 -3.68 -1.19 11.27
CA MET A 355 -4.90 -1.60 11.95
C MET A 355 -5.88 -0.45 12.17
N LYS A 356 -7.12 -0.64 11.71
CA LYS A 356 -8.23 0.27 12.05
C LYS A 356 -8.47 0.35 13.57
N SER A 357 -8.60 -0.80 14.22
CA SER A 357 -8.74 -0.91 15.68
C SER A 357 -7.88 -2.03 16.24
N ILE A 358 -7.33 -1.77 17.43
CA ILE A 358 -6.52 -2.68 18.24
C ILE A 358 -7.22 -2.79 19.60
N ASP A 359 -8.06 -3.81 19.74
CA ASP A 359 -8.83 -4.13 20.93
C ASP A 359 -8.84 -5.65 21.18
N GLY A 360 -9.40 -6.09 22.31
CA GLY A 360 -9.59 -7.53 22.60
C GLY A 360 -8.32 -8.37 22.46
N GLU A 361 -8.37 -9.41 21.62
CA GLU A 361 -7.23 -10.28 21.34
C GLU A 361 -6.08 -9.57 20.62
N LYS A 362 -6.37 -8.55 19.79
CA LYS A 362 -5.33 -7.78 19.10
C LYS A 362 -4.49 -6.97 20.10
N MET A 363 -5.15 -6.35 21.08
CA MET A 363 -4.46 -5.66 22.17
C MET A 363 -3.63 -6.62 23.03
N LYS A 364 -4.14 -7.83 23.29
CA LYS A 364 -3.35 -8.87 24.01
C LYS A 364 -2.13 -9.31 23.20
N ALA A 365 -2.27 -9.47 21.88
CA ALA A 365 -1.16 -9.81 20.99
C ALA A 365 -0.10 -8.69 20.97
N LEU A 366 -0.54 -7.43 20.82
CA LEU A 366 0.34 -6.26 20.81
C LEU A 366 1.14 -6.15 22.11
N ARG A 367 0.49 -6.25 23.27
CA ARG A 367 1.18 -6.18 24.57
C ARG A 367 2.22 -7.28 24.72
N LYS A 368 1.90 -8.52 24.38
CA LYS A 368 2.87 -9.64 24.42
C LYS A 368 4.05 -9.38 23.50
N TYR A 369 3.80 -8.86 22.30
CA TYR A 369 4.84 -8.52 21.33
C TYR A 369 5.77 -7.43 21.87
N LEU A 370 5.21 -6.31 22.36
CA LEU A 370 5.99 -5.20 22.92
C LEU A 370 6.77 -5.58 24.18
N VAL A 371 6.22 -6.46 25.03
CA VAL A 371 6.96 -7.00 26.18
C VAL A 371 8.18 -7.78 25.71
N VAL A 372 8.04 -8.69 24.75
CA VAL A 372 9.19 -9.44 24.19
C VAL A 372 10.24 -8.48 23.61
N LEU A 373 9.80 -7.52 22.79
CA LEU A 373 10.70 -6.56 22.16
C LEU A 373 11.45 -5.73 23.20
N ALA A 374 10.75 -5.11 24.14
CA ALA A 374 11.39 -4.28 25.17
C ALA A 374 12.37 -5.07 26.05
N THR A 375 12.12 -6.37 26.27
CA THR A 375 12.98 -7.21 27.10
C THR A 375 14.19 -7.77 26.35
N TYR A 376 14.03 -8.17 25.08
CA TYR A 376 15.00 -9.00 24.36
C TYR A 376 15.48 -8.43 23.02
N PHE A 377 14.89 -7.36 22.49
CA PHE A 377 15.41 -6.77 21.26
C PHE A 377 16.63 -5.89 21.56
N PRO A 378 17.77 -6.02 20.86
CA PRO A 378 18.98 -5.25 21.17
C PRO A 378 19.08 -3.99 20.29
N LEU A 379 18.41 -2.89 20.63
CA LEU A 379 18.66 -1.62 19.94
C LEU A 379 20.09 -1.15 20.22
N ARG A 380 20.80 -0.62 19.20
CA ARG A 380 22.22 -0.25 19.32
C ARG A 380 22.49 0.76 20.43
N ARG A 381 21.62 1.76 20.59
CA ARG A 381 21.82 2.87 21.54
C ARG A 381 21.24 2.57 22.92
N ASN A 382 19.97 2.16 22.98
CA ASN A 382 19.31 1.62 24.17
C ASN A 382 17.88 1.17 23.82
N ASN A 383 17.25 0.40 24.71
CA ASN A 383 15.88 -0.08 24.56
C ASN A 383 14.80 0.86 25.12
N VAL A 384 15.16 2.08 25.55
CA VAL A 384 14.21 3.00 26.21
C VAL A 384 13.04 3.33 25.29
N TYR A 385 13.27 3.44 23.98
CA TYR A 385 12.21 3.59 22.98
C TYR A 385 11.13 2.50 23.08
N LEU A 386 11.55 1.23 23.15
CA LEU A 386 10.63 0.09 23.24
C LEU A 386 9.96 0.01 24.61
N GLU A 387 10.67 0.34 25.68
CA GLU A 387 10.12 0.39 27.03
C GLU A 387 9.02 1.45 27.15
N VAL A 388 9.22 2.64 26.58
CA VAL A 388 8.22 3.72 26.60
C VAL A 388 6.98 3.33 25.80
N ILE A 389 7.15 2.79 24.59
CA ILE A 389 6.00 2.33 23.78
C ILE A 389 5.22 1.25 24.54
N ARG A 390 5.92 0.24 25.08
CA ARG A 390 5.31 -0.82 25.91
C ARG A 390 4.51 -0.24 27.07
N ASP A 391 5.11 0.66 27.85
CA ASP A 391 4.51 1.19 29.08
C ASP A 391 3.30 2.09 28.83
N VAL A 392 3.25 2.77 27.68
CA VAL A 392 2.08 3.53 27.25
C VAL A 392 0.97 2.60 26.79
N VAL A 393 1.29 1.59 25.98
CA VAL A 393 0.31 0.62 25.44
C VAL A 393 -0.28 -0.26 26.55
N GLU A 394 0.50 -0.64 27.57
CA GLU A 394 0.04 -1.46 28.69
C GLU A 394 -1.11 -0.80 29.48
N LYS A 395 -1.15 0.54 29.50
CA LYS A 395 -2.17 1.33 30.20
C LYS A 395 -3.46 1.53 29.38
N LYS A 396 -3.47 1.17 28.10
CA LYS A 396 -4.62 1.37 27.20
C LYS A 396 -5.38 0.07 26.97
N ASN A 397 -6.71 0.09 27.09
CA ASN A 397 -7.54 -1.08 26.77
C ASN A 397 -7.79 -1.25 25.26
N THR A 398 -7.88 -0.15 24.54
CA THR A 398 -8.08 -0.10 23.10
C THR A 398 -7.23 1.03 22.52
N MET A 399 -6.85 0.91 21.25
CA MET A 399 -6.25 2.01 20.49
C MET A 399 -6.46 1.80 18.99
N THR A 400 -6.32 2.85 18.19
CA THR A 400 -6.26 2.72 16.72
C THR A 400 -4.81 2.56 16.25
N GLY A 401 -4.62 2.05 15.02
CA GLY A 401 -3.29 2.01 14.40
C GLY A 401 -2.73 3.42 14.14
N GLU A 402 -3.59 4.41 13.91
CA GLU A 402 -3.17 5.82 13.83
C GLU A 402 -2.61 6.33 15.17
N GLU A 403 -3.31 6.09 16.28
CA GLU A 403 -2.82 6.44 17.62
C GLU A 403 -1.50 5.74 17.95
N PHE A 404 -1.33 4.49 17.49
CA PHE A 404 -0.08 3.76 17.66
C PHE A 404 1.04 4.37 16.81
N SER A 405 0.77 4.68 15.55
CA SER A 405 1.71 5.36 14.65
C SER A 405 2.16 6.69 15.23
N GLN A 406 1.23 7.51 15.73
CA GLN A 406 1.57 8.78 16.35
C GLN A 406 2.44 8.60 17.60
N LEU A 407 2.11 7.63 18.46
CA LEU A 407 2.94 7.28 19.62
C LEU A 407 4.36 6.88 19.19
N ALA A 408 4.49 5.98 18.21
CA ALA A 408 5.78 5.50 17.74
C ALA A 408 6.61 6.62 17.10
N LYS A 409 6.00 7.46 16.24
CA LYS A 409 6.65 8.60 15.58
C LYS A 409 7.12 9.66 16.57
N THR A 410 6.26 10.13 17.46
CA THR A 410 6.64 11.14 18.46
C THR A 410 7.72 10.61 19.40
N THR A 411 7.63 9.35 19.82
CA THR A 411 8.69 8.73 20.65
C THR A 411 10.01 8.61 19.88
N GLU A 412 9.97 8.24 18.58
CA GLU A 412 11.15 8.16 17.72
C GLU A 412 11.80 9.53 17.52
N GLU A 413 11.01 10.59 17.32
CA GLU A 413 11.48 11.97 17.17
C GLU A 413 12.15 12.50 18.45
N GLU A 414 11.54 12.27 19.62
CA GLU A 414 12.07 12.73 20.91
C GLU A 414 13.34 11.98 21.34
N MET A 415 13.46 10.72 20.92
CA MET A 415 14.60 9.85 21.24
C MET A 415 15.56 9.72 20.06
N SER A 416 15.43 10.59 19.06
CA SER A 416 16.17 10.49 17.81
C SER A 416 17.69 10.64 18.02
N PRO A 417 18.51 9.83 17.32
CA PRO A 417 18.11 8.69 16.49
C PRO A 417 17.91 7.41 17.32
N VAL A 418 16.82 6.68 17.04
CA VAL A 418 16.53 5.35 17.61
C VAL A 418 17.23 4.23 16.83
N TYR A 419 17.19 4.33 15.50
CA TYR A 419 17.74 3.33 14.58
C TYR A 419 19.12 3.77 14.07
N SER A 420 19.95 2.78 13.73
CA SER A 420 21.34 2.96 13.29
C SER A 420 21.48 3.29 11.80
N GLY A 421 20.44 3.07 11.00
CA GLY A 421 20.49 3.21 9.55
C GLY A 421 19.21 3.78 8.94
N ALA A 422 19.26 4.03 7.64
CA ALA A 422 18.11 4.49 6.87
C ALA A 422 17.02 3.41 6.81
N PRO A 423 15.73 3.81 6.74
CA PRO A 423 14.65 2.84 6.58
C PRO A 423 14.83 2.03 5.29
N ARG A 424 14.43 0.74 5.32
CA ARG A 424 14.47 -0.21 4.18
C ARG A 424 15.87 -0.55 3.66
N GLN A 425 16.92 -0.17 4.38
CA GLN A 425 18.28 -0.58 4.05
C GLN A 425 18.57 -1.98 4.59
N TRP A 426 18.62 -2.98 3.71
CA TRP A 426 18.94 -4.36 4.06
C TRP A 426 20.38 -4.71 3.69
N ILE A 427 21.04 -5.55 4.49
CA ILE A 427 22.37 -6.09 4.19
C ILE A 427 22.29 -7.61 4.06
N GLY A 428 22.13 -8.33 5.17
CA GLY A 428 21.97 -9.78 5.17
C GLY A 428 20.63 -10.21 4.60
N CYS A 429 19.60 -9.36 4.68
CA CYS A 429 18.27 -9.61 4.11
C CYS A 429 18.02 -8.92 2.76
N LYS A 430 19.04 -8.33 2.14
CA LYS A 430 18.92 -7.77 0.79
C LYS A 430 18.64 -8.88 -0.23
N GLY A 431 17.61 -8.70 -1.06
CA GLY A 431 17.33 -9.57 -2.20
C GLY A 431 18.08 -9.16 -3.46
N SER A 432 18.03 -10.02 -4.48
CA SER A 432 18.55 -9.69 -5.82
C SER A 432 17.79 -8.52 -6.48
N THR A 433 16.53 -8.33 -6.09
CA THR A 433 15.66 -7.18 -6.41
C THR A 433 14.92 -6.72 -5.15
N ASP A 434 14.36 -5.51 -5.17
CA ASP A 434 13.67 -4.94 -4.00
C ASP A 434 12.38 -5.69 -3.62
N SER A 435 11.83 -6.52 -4.50
CA SER A 435 10.66 -7.37 -4.21
C SER A 435 11.01 -8.67 -3.47
N TYR A 436 12.29 -9.04 -3.40
CA TYR A 436 12.74 -10.26 -2.75
C TYR A 436 13.27 -10.00 -1.33
N ARG A 437 13.07 -11.01 -0.47
CA ARG A 437 13.63 -11.09 0.90
C ARG A 437 13.15 -9.98 1.83
N GLY A 438 13.95 -8.93 2.05
CA GLY A 438 13.65 -7.76 2.88
C GLY A 438 12.96 -8.07 4.21
N TYR A 439 11.78 -7.44 4.43
CA TYR A 439 11.08 -7.51 5.70
C TYR A 439 10.76 -8.93 6.18
N PRO A 440 10.17 -9.84 5.36
CA PRO A 440 10.00 -11.24 5.74
C PRO A 440 11.28 -11.92 6.23
N CYS A 441 12.43 -11.68 5.56
CA CYS A 441 13.72 -12.20 6.00
C CYS A 441 14.11 -11.63 7.37
N GLY A 442 14.01 -10.31 7.53
CA GLY A 442 14.35 -9.62 8.78
C GLY A 442 13.48 -10.07 9.95
N LEU A 443 12.18 -10.29 9.72
CA LEU A 443 11.23 -10.76 10.72
C LEU A 443 11.58 -12.17 11.23
N TRP A 444 11.94 -13.09 10.34
CA TRP A 444 12.42 -14.42 10.73
C TRP A 444 13.68 -14.34 11.59
N ILE A 445 14.68 -13.58 11.12
CA ILE A 445 15.94 -13.39 11.83
C ILE A 445 15.72 -12.77 13.21
N MET A 446 14.83 -11.77 13.31
CA MET A 446 14.46 -11.13 14.57
C MET A 446 13.84 -12.14 15.54
N PHE A 447 12.87 -12.97 15.14
CA PHE A 447 12.29 -13.96 16.05
C PHE A 447 13.27 -15.08 16.44
N HIS A 448 14.16 -15.50 15.54
CA HIS A 448 15.27 -16.42 15.91
C HIS A 448 16.18 -15.80 16.97
N MET A 449 16.57 -14.53 16.79
CA MET A 449 17.34 -13.77 17.78
C MET A 449 16.60 -13.64 19.12
N LEU A 450 15.31 -13.31 19.12
CA LEU A 450 14.52 -13.18 20.34
C LEU A 450 14.39 -14.52 21.09
N THR A 451 14.14 -15.64 20.39
CA THR A 451 14.04 -16.96 21.02
C THR A 451 15.37 -17.42 21.60
N VAL A 452 16.49 -17.20 20.89
CA VAL A 452 17.82 -17.56 21.36
C VAL A 452 18.23 -16.76 22.59
N ASN A 453 18.08 -15.43 22.57
CA ASN A 453 18.47 -14.62 23.71
C ASN A 453 17.53 -14.79 24.92
N PHE A 454 16.27 -15.17 24.68
CA PHE A 454 15.38 -15.63 25.74
C PHE A 454 15.89 -16.93 26.40
N ALA A 455 16.40 -17.87 25.61
CA ALA A 455 16.94 -19.14 26.09
C ALA A 455 18.31 -19.01 26.77
N LEU A 456 19.14 -18.07 26.29
CA LEU A 456 20.47 -17.79 26.83
C LEU A 456 20.43 -16.96 28.12
N GLU A 457 19.29 -16.37 28.47
CA GLU A 457 19.14 -15.46 29.60
C GLU A 457 19.70 -16.05 30.92
N ARG A 458 20.93 -15.64 31.25
CA ARG A 458 21.62 -15.91 32.52
C ARG A 458 21.37 -14.73 33.45
N ASN A 459 20.51 -14.91 34.47
CA ASN A 459 20.33 -13.95 35.59
C ASN A 459 19.73 -12.56 35.27
N LYS A 460 18.67 -12.46 34.46
CA LYS A 460 17.67 -11.39 34.70
C LYS A 460 16.58 -11.95 35.62
N ASP A 461 16.25 -11.14 36.61
CA ASP A 461 15.56 -11.51 37.84
C ASP A 461 14.38 -12.48 37.66
N VAL A 462 14.37 -13.54 38.47
CA VAL A 462 13.44 -14.70 38.45
C VAL A 462 11.99 -14.32 38.86
N THR A 463 11.68 -13.02 38.87
CA THR A 463 10.53 -12.39 39.51
C THR A 463 9.37 -12.09 38.56
N GLN A 464 9.55 -12.11 37.24
CA GLN A 464 8.45 -11.95 36.29
C GLN A 464 7.93 -13.30 35.77
N THR A 465 6.64 -13.58 36.00
CA THR A 465 5.90 -14.77 35.50
C THR A 465 6.09 -14.97 33.99
N PHE A 466 6.31 -13.89 33.24
CA PHE A 466 6.59 -13.89 31.81
C PHE A 466 7.88 -14.65 31.44
N SER A 467 8.99 -14.42 32.14
CA SER A 467 10.30 -15.04 31.83
C SER A 467 10.35 -16.55 32.12
N ARG A 468 9.41 -17.06 32.93
CA ARG A 468 9.32 -18.50 33.26
C ARG A 468 8.59 -19.34 32.21
N ASN A 469 7.75 -18.74 31.37
CA ASN A 469 6.96 -19.50 30.39
C ASN A 469 7.82 -19.79 29.14
N PRO A 470 8.18 -21.05 28.85
CA PRO A 470 9.03 -21.39 27.69
C PRO A 470 8.41 -20.99 26.35
N THR A 471 7.08 -20.80 26.31
CA THR A 471 6.33 -20.39 25.11
C THR A 471 6.18 -18.89 24.96
N ALA A 472 6.76 -18.05 25.83
CA ALA A 472 6.50 -16.61 25.86
C ALA A 472 6.80 -15.91 24.52
N VAL A 473 7.99 -16.13 23.95
CA VAL A 473 8.39 -15.55 22.66
C VAL A 473 7.57 -16.13 21.50
N LEU A 474 7.32 -17.44 21.48
CA LEU A 474 6.50 -18.09 20.46
C LEU A 474 5.04 -17.62 20.49
N ARG A 475 4.48 -17.35 21.68
CA ARG A 475 3.13 -16.78 21.85
C ARG A 475 3.05 -15.35 21.36
N ALA A 476 4.09 -14.55 21.59
CA ALA A 476 4.18 -13.20 21.06
C ALA A 476 4.28 -13.22 19.53
N MET A 477 5.13 -14.08 18.96
CA MET A 477 5.24 -14.30 17.52
C MET A 477 3.91 -14.73 16.91
N HIS A 478 3.25 -15.74 17.50
CA HIS A 478 1.95 -16.22 17.03
C HIS A 478 0.87 -15.15 17.08
N GLY A 479 0.78 -14.41 18.18
CA GLY A 479 -0.15 -13.29 18.30
C GLY A 479 0.14 -12.20 17.27
N TYR A 480 1.42 -11.86 17.08
CA TYR A 480 1.84 -10.86 16.10
C TYR A 480 1.48 -11.28 14.67
N ILE A 481 1.91 -12.47 14.24
CA ILE A 481 1.68 -12.97 12.88
C ILE A 481 0.19 -13.14 12.59
N GLY A 482 -0.57 -13.71 13.53
CA GLY A 482 -2.01 -13.92 13.35
C GLY A 482 -2.85 -12.64 13.40
N THR A 483 -2.27 -11.52 13.83
CA THR A 483 -3.00 -10.25 13.99
C THR A 483 -2.53 -9.17 13.03
N PHE A 484 -1.22 -8.95 12.92
CA PHE A 484 -0.62 -7.76 12.32
C PHE A 484 0.12 -8.01 11.01
N PHE A 485 0.60 -9.23 10.75
CA PHE A 485 1.41 -9.49 9.57
C PHE A 485 0.57 -9.43 8.27
N GLY A 486 0.92 -8.52 7.36
CA GLY A 486 0.07 -8.13 6.23
C GLY A 486 -0.18 -9.22 5.18
N CYS A 487 0.72 -10.20 5.04
CA CYS A 487 0.49 -11.33 4.13
C CYS A 487 -0.47 -12.35 4.78
N ALA A 488 -1.78 -12.24 4.48
CA ALA A 488 -2.81 -13.11 5.07
C ALA A 488 -2.54 -14.59 4.83
N ASP A 489 -2.25 -15.00 3.59
CA ASP A 489 -2.00 -16.41 3.31
C ASP A 489 -0.72 -16.92 3.98
N CYS A 490 0.31 -16.07 4.13
CA CYS A 490 1.52 -16.41 4.89
C CYS A 490 1.20 -16.61 6.37
N ALA A 491 0.37 -15.73 6.93
CA ALA A 491 -0.10 -15.82 8.32
C ALA A 491 -0.94 -17.09 8.52
N THR A 492 -1.90 -17.38 7.64
CA THR A 492 -2.71 -18.61 7.66
C THR A 492 -1.82 -19.85 7.66
N HIS A 493 -0.89 -19.94 6.71
CA HIS A 493 0.07 -21.05 6.67
C HIS A 493 0.93 -21.17 7.93
N PHE A 494 1.35 -20.04 8.51
CA PHE A 494 2.10 -20.05 9.77
C PHE A 494 1.24 -20.55 10.92
N LEU A 495 -0.01 -20.09 11.04
CA LEU A 495 -0.94 -20.49 12.10
C LEU A 495 -1.29 -21.98 12.01
N GLU A 496 -1.55 -22.49 10.80
CA GLU A 496 -1.77 -23.93 10.56
C GLU A 496 -0.56 -24.78 10.95
N MET A 497 0.64 -24.34 10.56
CA MET A 497 1.88 -25.00 10.96
C MET A 497 2.07 -24.92 12.48
N ALA A 498 1.74 -23.79 13.10
CA ALA A 498 1.88 -23.55 14.52
C ALA A 498 0.98 -24.49 15.33
N ASP A 499 -0.26 -24.66 14.92
CA ASP A 499 -1.22 -25.60 15.51
C ASP A 499 -0.77 -27.05 15.30
N LYS A 500 -0.49 -27.44 14.06
CA LYS A 500 -0.07 -28.80 13.70
C LYS A 500 1.20 -29.23 14.44
N ASN A 501 2.13 -28.30 14.65
CA ASN A 501 3.39 -28.55 15.36
C ASN A 501 3.32 -28.20 16.84
N LYS A 502 2.13 -27.92 17.39
CA LYS A 502 1.90 -27.72 18.81
C LYS A 502 2.80 -26.66 19.42
N ILE A 503 2.82 -25.46 18.81
CA ILE A 503 3.64 -24.31 19.22
C ILE A 503 3.54 -23.98 20.73
N PHE A 504 2.42 -24.33 21.37
CA PHE A 504 2.17 -24.07 22.79
C PHE A 504 2.51 -25.24 23.73
N ASP A 505 2.95 -26.39 23.22
CA ASP A 505 3.30 -27.58 24.01
C ASP A 505 4.80 -27.67 24.34
N VAL A 506 5.59 -26.72 23.83
CA VAL A 506 7.03 -26.59 24.08
C VAL A 506 7.32 -26.48 25.58
N ARG A 507 8.25 -27.30 26.09
CA ARG A 507 8.50 -27.51 27.53
C ARG A 507 9.72 -26.77 28.06
N SER A 508 10.62 -26.33 27.19
CA SER A 508 11.82 -25.60 27.57
C SER A 508 12.13 -24.45 26.61
N LYS A 509 12.93 -23.48 27.05
CA LYS A 509 13.35 -22.36 26.19
C LYS A 509 14.21 -22.84 25.00
N ASP A 510 15.01 -23.88 25.20
CA ASP A 510 15.83 -24.50 24.16
C ASP A 510 14.97 -25.23 23.12
N GLU A 511 13.92 -25.92 23.57
CA GLU A 511 12.93 -26.52 22.67
C GLU A 511 12.18 -25.45 21.88
N ALA A 512 11.97 -24.24 22.42
CA ALA A 512 11.37 -23.14 21.67
C ALA A 512 12.26 -22.66 20.52
N VAL A 513 13.58 -22.61 20.73
CA VAL A 513 14.57 -22.31 19.68
C VAL A 513 14.52 -23.38 18.58
N LEU A 514 14.56 -24.65 18.97
CA LEU A 514 14.48 -25.77 18.02
C LEU A 514 13.15 -25.81 17.28
N TRP A 515 12.03 -25.54 17.95
CA TRP A 515 10.71 -25.48 17.34
C TRP A 515 10.67 -24.45 16.21
N LEU A 516 11.16 -23.23 16.49
CA LEU A 516 11.15 -22.16 15.49
C LEU A 516 12.07 -22.49 14.31
N TRP A 517 13.22 -23.11 14.58
CA TRP A 517 14.14 -23.59 13.54
C TRP A 517 13.51 -24.68 12.66
N GLN A 518 12.89 -25.71 13.24
CA GLN A 518 12.19 -26.76 12.50
C GLN A 518 11.05 -26.16 11.66
N ALA A 519 10.27 -25.25 12.24
CA ALA A 519 9.18 -24.55 11.56
C ALA A 519 9.70 -23.78 10.34
N HIS A 520 10.78 -22.99 10.51
CA HIS A 520 11.39 -22.24 9.41
C HIS A 520 11.92 -23.16 8.30
N ASN A 521 12.54 -24.29 8.65
CA ASN A 521 13.02 -25.27 7.66
C ASN A 521 11.89 -25.96 6.87
N ARG A 522 10.72 -26.18 7.49
CA ARG A 522 9.53 -26.67 6.77
C ARG A 522 9.03 -25.64 5.78
N VAL A 523 9.05 -24.35 6.14
CA VAL A 523 8.74 -23.25 5.21
C VAL A 523 9.76 -23.22 4.07
N ASN A 524 11.05 -23.37 4.35
CA ASN A 524 12.09 -23.44 3.31
C ASN A 524 11.88 -24.61 2.36
N ALA A 525 11.52 -25.80 2.88
CA ALA A 525 11.23 -26.96 2.06
C ALA A 525 10.03 -26.73 1.12
N ARG A 526 8.97 -26.10 1.64
CA ARG A 526 7.77 -25.78 0.85
C ARG A 526 8.05 -24.73 -0.23
N LEU A 527 8.85 -23.71 0.09
CA LEU A 527 9.13 -22.58 -0.82
C LEU A 527 10.32 -22.83 -1.75
N SER A 528 10.98 -23.98 -1.68
CA SER A 528 12.10 -24.30 -2.58
C SER A 528 11.58 -24.51 -4.00
N GLY A 529 12.11 -23.75 -4.95
CA GLY A 529 11.65 -23.75 -6.35
C GLY A 529 10.30 -23.05 -6.58
N ASP A 530 9.75 -22.36 -5.58
CA ASP A 530 8.55 -21.52 -5.75
C ASP A 530 8.93 -20.20 -6.45
N ASP A 531 8.01 -19.58 -7.20
CA ASP A 531 8.27 -18.32 -7.92
C ASP A 531 8.69 -17.16 -7.00
N THR A 532 8.37 -17.24 -5.70
CA THR A 532 8.78 -16.27 -4.67
C THR A 532 10.20 -16.51 -4.13
N GLU A 533 10.87 -17.56 -4.58
CA GLU A 533 12.26 -17.83 -4.26
C GLU A 533 13.17 -16.88 -5.04
N ASP A 534 13.97 -16.12 -4.30
CA ASP A 534 15.02 -15.29 -4.87
C ASP A 534 16.06 -16.20 -5.58
N PRO A 535 16.31 -16.03 -6.90
CA PRO A 535 17.23 -16.88 -7.65
C PRO A 535 18.67 -16.88 -7.13
N GLU A 536 19.11 -15.78 -6.50
CA GLU A 536 20.44 -15.63 -5.90
C GLU A 536 20.49 -16.13 -4.44
N HIS A 537 19.32 -16.32 -3.81
CA HIS A 537 19.17 -16.76 -2.43
C HIS A 537 18.18 -17.93 -2.30
N LYS A 538 18.53 -19.06 -2.91
CA LYS A 538 17.74 -20.29 -2.87
C LYS A 538 17.48 -20.78 -1.44
N LYS A 539 16.26 -21.28 -1.19
CA LYS A 539 15.84 -21.88 0.06
C LYS A 539 16.65 -23.16 0.29
N ILE A 540 17.30 -23.21 1.44
CA ILE A 540 18.06 -24.37 1.89
C ILE A 540 17.48 -24.93 3.18
N GLN A 541 17.79 -26.21 3.42
CA GLN A 541 17.65 -26.80 4.75
C GLN A 541 18.80 -26.29 5.62
N TYR A 542 18.47 -25.33 6.48
CA TYR A 542 19.39 -24.48 7.23
C TYR A 542 19.75 -25.08 8.61
N PRO A 543 20.98 -24.94 9.13
CA PRO A 543 22.14 -24.37 8.44
C PRO A 543 22.64 -25.27 7.31
N ALA A 544 23.28 -24.65 6.32
CA ALA A 544 24.03 -25.38 5.31
C ALA A 544 25.15 -26.20 5.96
N ALA A 545 25.50 -27.34 5.37
CA ALA A 545 26.56 -28.21 5.87
C ALA A 545 27.92 -27.51 5.91
N GLU A 546 28.14 -26.52 5.04
CA GLU A 546 29.34 -25.67 5.02
C GLU A 546 29.46 -24.77 6.26
N HIS A 547 28.33 -24.29 6.81
CA HIS A 547 28.31 -23.44 8.00
C HIS A 547 28.33 -24.26 9.30
N CYS A 548 27.72 -25.45 9.30
CA CYS A 548 27.74 -26.35 10.45
C CYS A 548 27.84 -27.83 10.02
N PRO A 549 29.05 -28.36 9.77
CA PRO A 549 29.24 -29.76 9.40
C PRO A 549 28.75 -30.74 10.47
N VAL A 550 28.91 -30.37 11.75
CA VAL A 550 28.54 -31.19 12.92
C VAL A 550 27.04 -31.21 13.20
N CYS A 551 26.27 -30.30 12.58
CA CYS A 551 24.80 -30.25 12.71
C CYS A 551 24.10 -31.40 11.97
N ARG A 552 24.82 -32.20 11.18
CA ARG A 552 24.29 -33.35 10.45
C ARG A 552 25.05 -34.61 10.83
N HIS A 553 24.31 -35.69 11.06
CA HIS A 553 24.87 -37.03 11.19
C HIS A 553 25.33 -37.55 9.83
N VAL A 554 26.10 -38.66 9.82
CA VAL A 554 26.63 -39.28 8.60
C VAL A 554 25.55 -39.67 7.60
N ASN A 555 24.35 -40.02 8.07
CA ASN A 555 23.17 -40.33 7.26
C ASN A 555 22.40 -39.07 6.79
N ASN A 556 22.97 -37.88 6.97
CA ASN A 556 22.39 -36.57 6.66
C ASN A 556 21.17 -36.16 7.52
N SER A 557 20.83 -36.91 8.59
CA SER A 557 19.81 -36.49 9.55
C SER A 557 20.35 -35.42 10.50
N TRP A 558 19.46 -34.59 11.06
CA TRP A 558 19.85 -33.50 11.97
C TRP A 558 20.38 -34.00 13.30
N ASN A 559 21.49 -33.42 13.74
CA ASN A 559 21.96 -33.49 15.12
C ASN A 559 21.45 -32.26 15.87
N GLU A 560 20.28 -32.38 16.51
CA GLU A 560 19.58 -31.22 17.10
C GLU A 560 20.36 -30.54 18.23
N GLU A 561 21.21 -31.27 18.94
CA GLU A 561 22.08 -30.71 19.98
C GLU A 561 23.11 -29.74 19.38
N GLU A 562 23.77 -30.16 18.30
CA GLU A 562 24.74 -29.33 17.59
C GLU A 562 24.05 -28.18 16.83
N VAL A 563 22.85 -28.41 16.29
CA VAL A 563 22.01 -27.35 15.71
C VAL A 563 21.68 -26.31 16.77
N LEU A 564 21.22 -26.71 17.95
CA LEU A 564 20.91 -25.79 19.03
C LEU A 564 22.14 -24.97 19.44
N ARG A 565 23.31 -25.62 19.55
CA ARG A 565 24.59 -24.95 19.85
C ARG A 565 24.94 -23.92 18.77
N TYR A 566 24.79 -24.29 17.49
CA TYR A 566 25.02 -23.39 16.36
C TYR A 566 24.08 -22.18 16.38
N LEU A 567 22.77 -22.42 16.56
CA LEU A 567 21.76 -21.36 16.61
C LEU A 567 22.01 -20.40 17.76
N LYS A 568 22.35 -20.94 18.94
CA LYS A 568 22.71 -20.13 20.12
C LYS A 568 23.88 -19.22 19.84
N VAL A 569 24.93 -19.70 19.17
CA VAL A 569 26.08 -18.87 18.79
C VAL A 569 25.67 -17.82 17.75
N LYS A 570 25.01 -18.23 16.66
CA LYS A 570 24.66 -17.31 15.56
C LYS A 570 23.80 -16.14 16.01
N TYR A 571 22.79 -16.42 16.84
CA TYR A 571 21.75 -15.47 17.17
C TYR A 571 21.94 -14.82 18.56
N ASP A 572 23.05 -15.09 19.25
CA ASP A 572 23.46 -14.36 20.45
C ASP A 572 23.71 -12.88 20.13
N TYR A 573 23.43 -11.99 21.09
CA TYR A 573 23.75 -10.56 20.94
C TYR A 573 25.21 -10.29 20.56
N ASN A 574 26.15 -11.09 21.07
CA ASN A 574 27.58 -10.95 20.80
C ASN A 574 27.97 -11.28 19.35
N SER A 575 27.08 -11.93 18.60
CA SER A 575 27.30 -12.28 17.19
C SER A 575 26.75 -11.23 16.22
N ILE A 576 26.11 -10.18 16.74
CA ILE A 576 25.57 -9.10 15.91
C ILE A 576 26.70 -8.27 15.31
N LYS A 577 26.63 -8.07 13.99
CA LYS A 577 27.51 -7.20 13.21
C LYS A 577 26.88 -5.83 13.07
N PHE A 578 27.64 -4.82 13.48
CA PHE A 578 27.34 -3.41 13.29
C PHE A 578 28.24 -2.96 12.14
N ASP A 579 27.76 -3.06 10.90
CA ASP A 579 28.62 -2.78 9.75
C ASP A 579 29.26 -1.38 9.80
N GLU A 580 30.49 -1.33 9.29
CA GLU A 580 31.39 -0.18 9.15
C GLU A 580 30.91 0.85 8.10
N ILE A 581 29.68 1.34 8.23
CA ILE A 581 29.20 2.56 7.55
C ILE A 581 29.04 3.65 8.62
N SER A 582 30.12 3.91 9.36
CA SER A 582 30.51 5.18 10.01
C SER A 582 31.50 4.91 11.15
N ALA A 583 32.80 4.89 10.82
CA ALA A 583 33.89 4.96 11.79
C ALA A 583 34.04 6.37 12.41
N SER A 584 32.94 7.09 12.67
CA SER A 584 32.99 8.47 13.19
C SER A 584 32.13 8.78 14.41
N ASP A 585 31.27 7.87 14.87
CA ASP A 585 30.40 8.13 16.03
C ASP A 585 30.69 7.15 17.19
N GLU A 586 31.93 7.17 17.69
CA GLU A 586 32.16 6.82 19.10
C GLU A 586 31.68 8.00 19.96
N VAL A 587 30.42 7.96 20.40
CA VAL A 587 29.90 8.87 21.44
C VAL A 587 29.62 8.09 22.71
N ASP A 588 30.56 8.27 23.64
CA ASP A 588 30.54 8.16 25.10
C ASP A 588 29.29 7.54 25.77
N MET A 589 29.51 6.35 26.36
CA MET A 589 28.58 5.57 27.19
C MET A 589 28.33 6.16 28.60
N THR A 590 28.40 7.48 28.77
CA THR A 590 28.24 8.11 30.10
C THR A 590 27.21 9.25 30.11
N ASN A 591 25.91 8.93 30.13
CA ASN A 591 24.91 9.86 30.69
C ASN A 591 23.59 9.17 31.09
N GLY A 592 23.62 8.42 32.20
CA GLY A 592 22.40 7.90 32.86
C GLY A 592 21.49 8.98 33.48
N ASN A 593 21.96 10.23 33.59
CA ASN A 593 21.20 11.32 34.22
C ASN A 593 20.27 12.08 33.25
N ASP A 594 20.60 12.19 31.95
CA ASP A 594 19.76 12.92 30.98
C ASP A 594 18.47 12.15 30.65
N SER A 595 18.58 10.82 30.52
CA SER A 595 17.47 9.89 30.29
C SER A 595 16.41 9.95 31.39
N ARG A 596 16.84 10.09 32.65
CA ARG A 596 15.95 10.17 33.83
C ARG A 596 15.22 11.52 33.90
N MET A 597 15.89 12.61 33.53
CA MET A 597 15.28 13.94 33.42
C MET A 597 14.25 14.03 32.29
N ARG A 598 14.49 13.36 31.15
CA ARG A 598 13.52 13.28 30.04
C ARG A 598 12.30 12.43 30.40
N LEU A 599 12.49 11.32 31.12
CA LEU A 599 11.40 10.46 31.61
C LEU A 599 10.43 11.18 32.57
N GLU A 600 10.96 12.04 33.45
CA GLU A 600 10.14 12.88 34.33
C GLU A 600 9.34 13.95 33.57
N ARG A 601 9.88 14.44 32.44
CA ARG A 601 9.20 15.40 31.55
C ARG A 601 8.04 14.74 30.80
N LEU A 602 8.27 13.54 30.26
CA LEU A 602 7.24 12.70 29.62
C LEU A 602 6.09 12.35 30.58
N ALA A 603 6.38 11.90 31.80
CA ALA A 603 5.35 11.59 32.80
C ALA A 603 4.50 12.82 33.20
N LYS A 604 5.06 14.02 33.08
CA LYS A 604 4.39 15.30 33.36
C LYS A 604 3.55 15.79 32.18
N GLU A 605 3.97 15.52 30.95
CA GLU A 605 3.25 15.88 29.72
C GLU A 605 2.11 14.92 29.40
N THR A 606 2.26 13.61 29.65
CA THR A 606 1.15 12.64 29.53
C THR A 606 0.00 12.95 30.50
N LYS A 607 0.29 13.47 31.71
CA LYS A 607 -0.73 13.96 32.65
C LYS A 607 -1.45 15.23 32.16
N ARG A 608 -0.79 16.03 31.31
CA ARG A 608 -1.37 17.24 30.70
C ARG A 608 -2.27 16.89 29.51
N ALA A 609 -1.85 15.93 28.68
CA ALA A 609 -2.63 15.44 27.54
C ALA A 609 -3.95 14.77 27.97
N THR A 610 -3.98 14.09 29.12
CA THR A 610 -5.22 13.51 29.67
C THR A 610 -6.19 14.53 30.28
N ALA A 611 -5.78 15.80 30.44
CA ALA A 611 -6.55 16.82 31.15
C ALA A 611 -7.14 17.93 30.24
N PHE A 612 -6.81 17.95 28.94
CA PHE A 612 -7.26 19.02 28.05
C PHE A 612 -7.57 18.48 26.65
N GLY A 613 -8.83 18.10 26.43
CA GLY A 613 -9.30 17.48 25.18
C GLY A 613 -9.60 18.49 24.07
N TRP A 614 -8.57 19.15 23.54
CA TRP A 614 -8.57 19.84 22.23
C TRP A 614 -7.13 19.91 21.70
N ASP A 615 -6.73 18.92 20.88
CA ASP A 615 -5.45 18.96 20.17
C ASP A 615 -5.58 19.85 18.92
N LEU A 616 -4.90 21.00 18.91
CA LEU A 616 -4.68 21.83 17.72
C LEU A 616 -3.20 21.74 17.36
N ASN A 617 -2.91 21.44 16.10
CA ASN A 617 -1.54 21.31 15.60
C ASN A 617 -0.82 22.68 15.67
N ILE A 618 0.52 22.73 15.69
CA ILE A 618 1.26 24.02 15.69
C ILE A 618 0.86 24.91 14.50
N PHE A 619 0.49 24.30 13.38
CA PHE A 619 -0.05 24.98 12.21
C PHE A 619 -1.45 25.57 12.46
N ASP A 620 -2.30 24.89 13.23
CA ASP A 620 -3.65 25.38 13.59
C ASP A 620 -3.55 26.51 14.62
N ILE A 621 -2.63 26.43 15.58
CA ILE A 621 -2.37 27.53 16.53
C ILE A 621 -1.88 28.77 15.77
N SER A 622 -1.00 28.60 14.78
CA SER A 622 -0.53 29.69 13.93
C SER A 622 -1.67 30.31 13.12
N ILE A 623 -2.53 29.50 12.49
CA ILE A 623 -3.69 29.98 11.73
C ILE A 623 -4.72 30.66 12.64
N CYS A 624 -5.03 30.09 13.80
CA CYS A 624 -5.96 30.69 14.76
C CYS A 624 -5.43 32.02 15.31
N VAL A 625 -4.14 32.12 15.63
CA VAL A 625 -3.52 33.38 16.07
C VAL A 625 -3.56 34.42 14.95
N VAL A 626 -3.26 34.04 13.70
CA VAL A 626 -3.36 34.94 12.54
C VAL A 626 -4.81 35.39 12.33
N LEU A 627 -5.79 34.50 12.42
CA LEU A 627 -7.21 34.83 12.32
C LEU A 627 -7.68 35.73 13.47
N TYR A 628 -7.19 35.52 14.70
CA TYR A 628 -7.52 36.36 15.84
C TYR A 628 -6.91 37.76 15.71
N VAL A 629 -5.63 37.84 15.32
CA VAL A 629 -4.93 39.13 15.14
C VAL A 629 -5.53 39.93 13.99
N THR A 630 -5.84 39.27 12.87
CA THR A 630 -6.51 39.93 11.73
C THR A 630 -7.92 40.39 12.09
N SER A 631 -8.70 39.57 12.80
CA SER A 631 -10.05 39.95 13.27
C SER A 631 -10.02 41.10 14.27
N ALA A 632 -9.06 41.10 15.20
CA ALA A 632 -8.85 42.20 16.14
C ALA A 632 -8.42 43.49 15.42
N ALA A 633 -7.53 43.40 14.42
CA ALA A 633 -7.12 44.54 13.62
C ALA A 633 -8.30 45.14 12.83
N ILE A 634 -9.16 44.30 12.24
CA ILE A 634 -10.37 44.75 11.54
C ILE A 634 -11.31 45.48 12.51
N LEU A 635 -11.54 44.94 13.72
CA LEU A 635 -12.36 45.59 14.74
C LEU A 635 -11.81 46.95 15.16
N VAL A 636 -10.49 47.06 15.37
CA VAL A 636 -9.83 48.32 15.69
C VAL A 636 -10.00 49.34 14.55
N LEU A 637 -9.83 48.92 13.29
CA LEU A 637 -10.04 49.78 12.12
C LEU A 637 -11.49 50.26 12.00
N VAL A 638 -12.47 49.39 12.30
CA VAL A 638 -13.89 49.75 12.35
C VAL A 638 -14.15 50.75 13.48
N CYS A 639 -13.60 50.52 14.68
CA CYS A 639 -13.71 51.46 15.80
C CYS A 639 -13.08 52.83 15.48
N ILE A 640 -11.91 52.86 14.84
CA ILE A 640 -11.27 54.09 14.38
C ILE A 640 -12.16 54.80 13.35
N LYS A 641 -12.70 54.07 12.37
CA LYS A 641 -13.62 54.62 11.37
C LYS A 641 -14.87 55.23 12.01
N PHE A 642 -15.45 54.57 13.02
CA PHE A 642 -16.59 55.10 13.77
C PHE A 642 -16.22 56.31 14.64
N ALA A 643 -15.04 56.31 15.28
CA ALA A 643 -14.55 57.44 16.07
C ALA A 643 -14.25 58.68 15.21
N VAL A 644 -13.63 58.49 14.03
CA VAL A 644 -13.36 59.55 13.04
C VAL A 644 -14.66 60.07 12.41
N LYS A 645 -15.64 59.19 12.17
CA LYS A 645 -16.97 59.60 11.67
C LYS A 645 -17.79 60.36 12.73
N ARG A 646 -17.56 60.10 14.02
CA ARG A 646 -18.18 60.84 15.14
C ARG A 646 -17.58 62.24 15.32
N THR A 647 -16.31 62.45 14.98
CA THR A 647 -15.65 63.76 15.06
C THR A 647 -16.00 64.70 13.90
N TYR A 648 -16.47 64.17 12.76
CA TYR A 648 -16.94 65.00 11.64
C TYR A 648 -18.36 65.58 11.79
N LYS A 649 -19.13 65.16 12.81
CA LYS A 649 -20.54 65.59 13.03
C LYS A 649 -20.73 66.60 14.16
N LYS A 650 -19.69 67.38 14.49
CA LYS A 650 -19.77 68.57 15.35
C LYS A 650 -19.19 69.79 14.61
N LYS A 651 -19.90 70.28 13.59
CA LYS A 651 -19.79 71.66 13.12
C LYS A 651 -21.03 72.41 13.57
N SER A 652 -20.81 73.54 14.23
CA SER A 652 -21.82 74.37 14.88
C SER A 652 -22.87 74.88 13.90
N HIS A 653 -24.15 74.68 14.25
CA HIS A 653 -25.19 75.60 13.78
C HIS A 653 -25.08 76.86 14.61
N ILE A 654 -24.67 77.93 13.94
CA ILE A 654 -24.69 79.32 14.39
C ILE A 654 -26.16 79.70 14.67
N ASN A 655 -26.45 80.12 15.91
CA ASN A 655 -27.71 80.73 16.28
C ASN A 655 -27.82 82.12 15.63
N LEU A 656 -28.83 82.28 14.78
CA LEU A 656 -29.32 83.54 14.26
C LEU A 656 -30.38 84.08 15.26
N LEU A 657 -30.18 85.31 15.74
CA LEU A 657 -31.20 86.28 16.23
C LEU A 657 -32.01 85.91 17.51
N SER A 658 -32.45 86.81 18.40
CA SER A 658 -32.18 88.22 18.75
C SER A 658 -33.15 88.60 19.87
N LYS A 659 -32.79 89.59 20.71
CA LYS A 659 -33.65 90.42 21.60
C LYS A 659 -34.17 89.67 22.86
N VAL A 660 -34.13 90.20 24.08
CA VAL A 660 -34.18 91.58 24.63
C VAL A 660 -33.27 91.67 25.84
#